data_AF-V9Z2J5-F1
#
_entry.id   AF-V9Z2J5-F1
#
_cell.length_a   1.000
_cell.length_b   1.000
_cell.length_c   1.000
_cell.angle_alpha   90.00
_cell.angle_beta   90.00
_cell.angle_gamma   90.00
#
_symmetry.space_group_name_H-M   'P 1'
#
loop_
_entity.id
_entity.type
_entity.pdbx_description
1 polymer ?
#
loop_
_entity_poly.entity_id
_entity_poly.type
_entity_poly.pdbx_seq_one_letter_code
_entity_poly.pdbx_strand_id
1 'polypeptide(L)'
;MRADKARRQRELAQARARLIAHLQRVVGPSLTAEEAQAALEKAKAWAPGGARTMDDYFAEHPKALTEPSPHCPVQVVRLLQHFEATGHGEAVTQLACARCHRTGLRLPRIAPEGRCCDWCVGRTELRPCARCGQNGHIVAQREEGPICRRCYRKDPLFLKECAGCGRNTAPAIRCEDGTSFCAHCNPNKPEHECIHCGELRPANAITENGPVCRRCYLAPPQLCDLCQQIKPIRYRKPEGEPLICGDCYRGPKRTCVQCGQVRHGFTRREGAFYCTSCRQRRWLPCADCGQTRPVKVNWPVGSLCDSCYQRRRRHPAPCGQCGTLRALVGRTEDGRNTCGPCSGTDIDYTCPRCGQPGAAYAGGACAHCVVKDRVRALLGNEDGIVHPQLQPLAEQLAAAPHPWSVLLWMRRSDAARMLASLAAHQGEITHEFLDDLPQDWRTLYIRELLVAAGTLPKRAEHFARLQLWLTDTLKDLPLHHAQIIRPFAEWGVLRSARRRADKGRYGLGSANSDRRSIRAAIKFMPWLDDNSITLCDLDQEGLDLWLTTNPTQRRDLAAFIRWAVARRLTNKVAIKTKKAGLPSQFLDTDDLNQQLRRCLNDDTLPLEARIIGALTSLYALPTTRILELTTDRFHRDGDDAYLTIGKHPVLLPPRLAVLIERQIASPIRTSVLKQPHSDIPSFLFPGQPPSRPRSAHTVTAYMRKHGLPGISARNTAMWEAITDLPPIVVSDLFGLHPHTAYAWAQYAQNSWAEYLEAVQNAD
;
A
#
# COMPACT_ATOMS: atom_id res chain seq x y z
N MET A 1 9.59 82.18 48.28
CA MET A 1 9.66 81.96 46.81
C MET A 1 10.96 82.48 46.15
N ARG A 2 11.43 83.71 46.41
CA ARG A 2 12.69 84.24 45.82
C ARG A 2 13.97 83.50 46.29
N ALA A 3 14.06 83.13 47.58
CA ALA A 3 15.20 82.39 48.12
C ALA A 3 15.37 80.98 47.52
N ASP A 4 14.25 80.27 47.27
CA ASP A 4 14.24 78.94 46.66
C ASP A 4 14.63 78.99 45.16
N LYS A 5 14.22 80.04 44.42
CA LYS A 5 14.64 80.26 43.03
C LYS A 5 16.15 80.52 42.93
N ALA A 6 16.71 81.34 43.82
CA ALA A 6 18.15 81.64 43.84
C ALA A 6 19.00 80.42 44.25
N ARG A 7 18.48 79.57 45.14
CA ARG A 7 19.11 78.29 45.49
C ARG A 7 19.11 77.33 44.29
N ARG A 8 17.97 77.13 43.64
CA ARG A 8 17.83 76.26 42.45
C ARG A 8 18.68 76.71 41.26
N GLN A 9 18.88 78.03 41.10
CA GLN A 9 19.78 78.59 40.08
C GLN A 9 21.26 78.32 40.40
N ARG A 10 21.67 78.45 41.67
CA ARG A 10 23.04 78.11 42.12
C ARG A 10 23.34 76.62 41.96
N GLU A 11 22.43 75.75 42.38
CA GLU A 11 22.56 74.30 42.22
C GLU A 11 22.67 73.90 40.74
N LEU A 12 21.88 74.54 39.86
CA LEU A 12 21.96 74.29 38.41
C LEU A 12 23.28 74.76 37.81
N ALA A 13 23.80 75.92 38.23
CA ALA A 13 25.10 76.41 37.77
C ALA A 13 26.24 75.47 38.21
N GLN A 14 26.18 74.94 39.43
CA GLN A 14 27.14 73.96 39.94
C GLN A 14 27.07 72.63 39.17
N ALA A 15 25.86 72.12 38.90
CA ALA A 15 25.68 70.91 38.09
C ALA A 15 26.27 71.07 36.68
N ARG A 16 26.03 72.22 36.03
CA ARG A 16 26.60 72.53 34.71
C ARG A 16 28.14 72.59 34.73
N ALA A 17 28.72 73.20 35.77
CA ALA A 17 30.17 73.24 35.92
C ALA A 17 30.77 71.85 36.10
N ARG A 18 30.13 70.97 36.90
CA ARG A 18 30.54 69.57 37.07
C ARG A 18 30.44 68.78 35.78
N LEU A 19 29.38 68.97 34.99
CA LEU A 19 29.23 68.34 33.69
C LEU A 19 30.37 68.72 32.74
N ILE A 20 30.68 70.01 32.61
CA ILE A 20 31.79 70.48 31.76
C ILE A 20 33.11 69.87 32.23
N ALA A 21 33.41 69.93 33.53
CA ALA A 21 34.63 69.36 34.10
C ALA A 21 34.72 67.84 33.84
N HIS A 22 33.60 67.11 33.92
CA HIS A 22 33.56 65.68 33.64
C HIS A 22 33.89 65.39 32.17
N LEU A 23 33.35 66.17 31.21
CA LEU A 23 33.64 66.00 29.78
C LEU A 23 35.11 66.28 29.47
N GLN A 24 35.66 67.37 30.00
CA GLN A 24 37.06 67.73 29.78
C GLN A 24 38.02 66.70 30.39
N ARG A 25 37.66 66.11 31.54
CA ARG A 25 38.45 65.03 32.16
C ARG A 25 38.49 63.76 31.30
N VAL A 26 37.41 63.43 30.60
CA VAL A 26 37.31 62.19 29.81
C VAL A 26 37.86 62.37 28.40
N VAL A 27 37.54 63.48 27.73
CA VAL A 27 37.98 63.74 26.35
C VAL A 27 39.42 64.30 26.31
N GLY A 28 39.88 64.93 27.39
CA GLY A 28 41.22 65.48 27.50
C GLY A 28 41.31 66.98 27.13
N PRO A 29 42.53 67.55 27.10
CA PRO A 29 42.76 68.99 26.99
C PRO A 29 42.34 69.59 25.63
N SER A 30 42.03 68.76 24.64
CA SER A 30 41.53 69.18 23.33
C SER A 30 40.08 69.67 23.36
N LEU A 31 39.33 69.44 24.45
CA LEU A 31 37.95 69.90 24.58
C LEU A 31 37.88 71.17 25.45
N THR A 32 37.62 72.31 24.82
CA THR A 32 37.43 73.58 25.53
C THR A 32 36.11 73.59 26.31
N ALA A 33 35.99 74.47 27.32
CA ALA A 33 34.78 74.59 28.12
C ALA A 33 33.56 75.01 27.27
N GLU A 34 33.80 75.82 26.23
CA GLU A 34 32.79 76.28 25.27
C GLU A 34 32.31 75.13 24.37
N GLU A 35 33.23 74.29 23.87
CA GLU A 35 32.89 73.08 23.10
C GLU A 35 32.16 72.04 23.95
N ALA A 36 32.57 71.86 25.21
CA ALA A 36 31.88 71.00 26.16
C ALA A 36 30.44 71.48 26.42
N GLN A 37 30.24 72.79 26.57
CA GLN A 37 28.89 73.36 26.68
C GLN A 37 28.07 73.13 25.40
N ALA A 38 28.63 73.43 24.23
CA ALA A 38 27.95 73.22 22.94
C ALA A 38 27.55 71.76 22.73
N ALA A 39 28.41 70.83 23.15
CA ALA A 39 28.12 69.40 23.13
C ALA A 39 26.94 69.02 24.04
N LEU A 40 26.91 69.56 25.27
CA LEU A 40 25.79 69.37 26.20
C LEU A 40 24.49 69.99 25.66
N GLU A 41 24.53 71.13 25.00
CA GLU A 41 23.36 71.75 24.38
C GLU A 41 22.82 70.89 23.24
N LYS A 42 23.69 70.40 22.34
CA LYS A 42 23.31 69.52 21.23
C LYS A 42 22.76 68.18 21.71
N ALA A 43 23.28 67.65 22.81
CA ALA A 43 22.75 66.46 23.47
C ALA A 43 21.40 66.69 24.20
N LYS A 44 20.96 67.94 24.35
CA LYS A 44 19.83 68.38 25.21
C LYS A 44 20.07 68.09 26.70
N ALA A 45 21.32 68.16 27.12
CA ALA A 45 21.80 68.02 28.50
C ALA A 45 22.02 69.37 29.22
N TRP A 46 21.82 70.51 28.56
CA TRP A 46 22.07 71.82 29.18
C TRP A 46 20.86 72.45 29.90
N ALA A 47 19.65 72.16 29.43
CA ALA A 47 18.41 72.67 30.05
C ALA A 47 18.26 72.16 31.50
N PRO A 48 17.55 72.87 32.41
CA PRO A 48 17.55 72.55 33.84
C PRO A 48 17.27 71.09 34.21
N GLY A 49 16.31 70.45 33.55
CA GLY A 49 16.01 69.03 33.75
C GLY A 49 17.09 68.11 33.20
N GLY A 50 17.58 68.37 31.97
CA GLY A 50 18.61 67.56 31.33
C GLY A 50 19.96 67.65 32.06
N ALA A 51 20.32 68.82 32.57
CA ALA A 51 21.57 69.05 33.28
C ALA A 51 21.59 68.32 34.63
N ARG A 52 20.49 68.37 35.40
CA ARG A 52 20.40 67.63 36.66
C ARG A 52 20.42 66.12 36.44
N THR A 53 19.61 65.61 35.51
CA THR A 53 19.60 64.17 35.18
C THR A 53 20.98 63.68 34.73
N MET A 54 21.72 64.47 33.96
CA MET A 54 23.06 64.10 33.54
C MET A 54 24.10 64.20 34.66
N ASP A 55 24.00 65.21 35.53
CA ASP A 55 24.93 65.41 36.66
C ASP A 55 24.75 64.30 37.71
N ASP A 56 23.50 63.99 38.07
CA ASP A 56 23.16 62.88 38.98
C ASP A 56 23.65 61.54 38.39
N TYR A 57 23.39 61.31 37.09
CA TYR A 57 23.84 60.09 36.42
C TYR A 57 25.36 59.95 36.35
N PHE A 58 26.10 61.04 36.10
CA PHE A 58 27.57 61.00 36.09
C PHE A 58 28.18 60.88 37.48
N ALA A 59 27.50 61.36 38.52
CA ALA A 59 27.91 61.13 39.90
C ALA A 59 27.80 59.64 40.27
N GLU A 60 26.72 58.97 39.86
CA GLU A 60 26.51 57.53 40.07
C GLU A 60 27.36 56.65 39.14
N HIS A 61 27.67 57.14 37.93
CA HIS A 61 28.42 56.42 36.91
C HIS A 61 29.62 57.25 36.39
N PRO A 62 30.75 57.29 37.12
CA PRO A 62 31.92 58.11 36.77
C PRO A 62 32.60 57.77 35.43
N LYS A 63 32.32 56.58 34.89
CA LYS A 63 32.82 56.07 33.60
C LYS A 63 31.76 56.09 32.49
N ALA A 64 30.66 56.81 32.65
CA ALA A 64 29.50 56.78 31.75
C ALA A 64 29.78 57.02 30.24
N LEU A 65 30.91 57.62 29.89
CA LEU A 65 31.29 57.92 28.50
C LEU A 65 32.22 56.87 27.88
N THR A 66 32.99 56.14 28.70
CA THR A 66 33.90 55.09 28.25
C THR A 66 33.31 53.68 28.46
N GLU A 67 32.42 53.54 29.44
CA GLU A 67 31.67 52.32 29.75
C GLU A 67 30.17 52.67 29.95
N PRO A 68 29.44 53.11 28.89
CA PRO A 68 28.07 53.56 29.03
C PRO A 68 27.13 52.40 29.43
N SER A 69 26.29 52.62 30.44
CA SER A 69 25.24 51.66 30.79
C SER A 69 24.26 51.50 29.62
N PRO A 70 23.80 50.26 29.34
CA PRO A 70 22.69 50.02 28.40
C PRO A 70 21.42 50.81 28.74
N HIS A 71 21.25 51.25 30.00
CA HIS A 71 20.08 51.98 30.50
C HIS A 71 20.33 53.48 30.71
N CYS A 72 21.43 54.03 30.18
CA CYS A 72 21.79 55.45 30.36
C CYS A 72 20.68 56.42 29.91
N PRO A 73 20.69 57.69 30.33
CA PRO A 73 19.83 58.72 29.74
C PRO A 73 20.06 58.87 28.22
N VAL A 74 19.05 59.33 27.47
CA VAL A 74 19.15 59.46 26.00
C VAL A 74 20.17 60.54 25.61
N GLN A 75 20.40 61.48 26.52
CA GLN A 75 21.39 62.54 26.44
C GLN A 75 22.80 61.96 26.32
N VAL A 76 23.13 60.88 27.04
CA VAL A 76 24.42 60.19 26.94
C VAL A 76 24.62 59.64 25.52
N VAL A 77 23.60 58.95 24.96
CA VAL A 77 23.68 58.43 23.58
C VAL A 77 23.93 59.53 22.56
N ARG A 78 23.24 60.67 22.69
CA ARG A 78 23.44 61.82 21.80
C ARG A 78 24.82 62.43 21.94
N LEU A 79 25.34 62.47 23.16
CA LEU A 79 26.65 63.04 23.46
C LEU A 79 27.77 62.17 22.88
N LEU A 80 27.69 60.84 23.05
CA LEU A 80 28.61 59.88 22.45
C LEU A 80 28.64 60.01 20.91
N GLN A 81 27.47 60.08 20.28
CA GLN A 81 27.37 60.26 18.83
C GLN A 81 27.93 61.60 18.37
N HIS A 82 27.77 62.64 19.19
CA HIS A 82 28.30 63.94 18.87
C HIS A 82 29.83 63.96 18.93
N PHE A 83 30.44 63.34 19.95
CA PHE A 83 31.89 63.24 20.06
C PHE A 83 32.52 62.40 18.94
N GLU A 84 31.86 61.33 18.50
CA GLU A 84 32.26 60.61 17.28
C GLU A 84 32.33 61.56 16.08
N ALA A 85 31.26 62.32 15.86
CA ALA A 85 31.13 63.21 14.72
C ALA A 85 32.08 64.41 14.74
N THR A 86 32.60 64.79 15.91
CA THR A 86 33.55 65.89 16.07
C THR A 86 35.00 65.43 16.24
N GLY A 87 35.30 64.14 15.99
CA GLY A 87 36.67 63.62 16.01
C GLY A 87 37.21 63.26 17.40
N HIS A 88 36.35 63.17 18.42
CA HIS A 88 36.69 62.71 19.77
C HIS A 88 36.25 61.25 20.02
N GLY A 89 35.98 60.49 18.95
CA GLY A 89 35.48 59.11 19.02
C GLY A 89 36.39 58.16 19.80
N GLU A 90 37.71 58.32 19.74
CA GLU A 90 38.66 57.46 20.47
C GLU A 90 38.58 57.61 22.00
N ALA A 91 38.07 58.74 22.50
CA ALA A 91 37.94 59.01 23.93
C ALA A 91 36.64 58.44 24.54
N VAL A 92 35.72 57.92 23.72
CA VAL A 92 34.40 57.49 24.16
C VAL A 92 33.99 56.15 23.54
N THR A 93 33.08 55.42 24.20
CA THR A 93 32.59 54.14 23.67
C THR A 93 31.16 54.31 23.15
N GLN A 94 30.92 54.02 21.87
CA GLN A 94 29.57 54.09 21.30
C GLN A 94 28.64 53.01 21.89
N LEU A 95 27.46 53.42 22.34
CA LEU A 95 26.46 52.46 22.81
C LEU A 95 25.84 51.69 21.64
N ALA A 96 25.94 50.36 21.67
CA ALA A 96 25.27 49.49 20.72
C ALA A 96 23.78 49.31 21.07
N CYS A 97 22.94 49.09 20.06
CA CYS A 97 21.55 48.68 20.28
C CYS A 97 21.51 47.35 21.04
N ALA A 98 20.79 47.29 22.17
CA ALA A 98 20.73 46.11 23.04
C ALA A 98 20.25 44.83 22.34
N ARG A 99 19.51 44.95 21.22
CA ARG A 99 18.94 43.81 20.48
C ARG A 99 19.69 43.41 19.20
N CYS A 100 20.24 44.37 18.47
CA CYS A 100 20.93 44.07 17.20
C CYS A 100 22.44 44.30 17.26
N HIS A 101 22.95 44.75 18.41
CA HIS A 101 24.36 44.98 18.71
C HIS A 101 25.10 45.92 17.74
N ARG A 102 24.36 46.68 16.91
CA ARG A 102 24.93 47.70 16.02
C ARG A 102 25.08 49.04 16.74
N THR A 103 26.24 49.67 16.57
CA THR A 103 26.59 51.02 17.03
C THR A 103 26.16 52.08 16.01
N GLY A 104 26.25 53.37 16.36
CA GLY A 104 25.93 54.49 15.46
C GLY A 104 24.42 54.69 15.16
N LEU A 105 23.54 53.94 15.85
CA LEU A 105 22.10 54.01 15.64
C LEU A 105 21.44 54.98 16.61
N ARG A 106 20.32 55.59 16.20
CA ARG A 106 19.44 56.32 17.14
C ARG A 106 18.80 55.32 18.11
N LEU A 107 19.04 55.48 19.42
CA LEU A 107 18.50 54.59 20.47
C LEU A 107 17.52 55.32 21.42
N PRO A 108 16.33 55.75 20.94
CA PRO A 108 15.48 56.67 21.69
C PRO A 108 14.70 56.00 22.82
N ARG A 109 14.48 54.68 22.75
CA ARG A 109 13.61 53.93 23.68
C ARG A 109 14.45 53.01 24.57
N ILE A 110 14.03 52.88 25.83
CA ILE A 110 14.59 51.94 26.80
C ILE A 110 13.69 50.69 26.85
N ALA A 111 14.27 49.51 26.65
CA ALA A 111 13.64 48.21 26.83
C ALA A 111 14.23 47.54 28.10
N PRO A 112 13.68 46.41 28.58
CA PRO A 112 14.24 45.68 29.73
C PRO A 112 15.71 45.29 29.54
N GLU A 113 16.14 45.05 28.30
CA GLU A 113 17.53 44.67 27.97
C GLU A 113 18.47 45.88 27.75
N GLY A 114 17.93 47.10 27.74
CA GLY A 114 18.66 48.34 27.47
C GLY A 114 18.10 49.16 26.32
N ARG A 115 18.83 50.19 25.89
CA ARG A 115 18.42 51.09 24.81
C ARG A 115 18.42 50.41 23.45
N CYS A 116 17.32 50.57 22.72
CA CYS A 116 17.08 49.90 21.45
C CYS A 116 16.87 50.89 20.30
N CYS A 117 17.27 50.49 19.10
CA CYS A 117 17.04 51.29 17.89
C CYS A 117 15.57 51.22 17.44
N ASP A 118 15.12 52.26 16.72
CA ASP A 118 13.73 52.40 16.26
C ASP A 118 13.22 51.14 15.54
N TRP A 119 14.08 50.49 14.76
CA TRP A 119 13.73 49.28 14.03
C TRP A 119 13.54 48.04 14.92
N CYS A 120 14.40 47.85 15.94
CA CYS A 120 14.29 46.71 16.86
C CYS A 120 13.07 46.85 17.77
N VAL A 121 12.70 48.08 18.11
CA VAL A 121 11.47 48.39 18.85
C VAL A 121 10.24 48.18 17.96
N GLY A 122 10.26 48.72 16.74
CA GLY A 122 9.17 48.57 15.77
C GLY A 122 8.92 47.12 15.31
N ARG A 123 9.91 46.23 15.49
CA ARG A 123 9.75 44.79 15.26
C ARG A 123 9.11 44.04 16.42
N THR A 124 8.99 44.57 17.62
CA THR A 124 8.36 43.83 18.74
C THR A 124 6.93 44.26 19.03
N GLU A 125 6.49 45.42 18.55
CA GLU A 125 5.08 45.83 18.64
C GLU A 125 4.28 45.27 17.46
N LEU A 126 3.55 44.18 17.70
CA LEU A 126 2.56 43.67 16.76
C LEU A 126 1.28 44.48 16.90
N ARG A 127 0.84 45.11 15.79
CA ARG A 127 -0.42 45.87 15.75
C ARG A 127 -1.34 45.30 14.67
N PRO A 128 -2.67 45.44 14.81
CA PRO A 128 -3.61 44.95 13.81
C PRO A 128 -3.42 45.69 12.50
N CYS A 129 -3.27 44.94 11.40
CA CYS A 129 -3.12 45.51 10.07
C CYS A 129 -4.48 45.87 9.47
N ALA A 130 -4.62 47.10 8.96
CA ALA A 130 -5.85 47.56 8.32
C ALA A 130 -6.31 46.72 7.12
N ARG A 131 -5.39 46.06 6.40
CA ARG A 131 -5.72 45.23 5.21
C ARG A 131 -6.03 43.77 5.52
N CYS A 132 -5.31 43.14 6.44
CA CYS A 132 -5.49 41.70 6.71
C CYS A 132 -6.11 41.40 8.08
N GLY A 133 -6.34 42.41 8.93
CA GLY A 133 -6.83 42.29 10.30
C GLY A 133 -5.85 41.66 11.29
N GLN A 134 -4.87 40.89 10.81
CA GLN A 134 -3.90 40.18 11.65
C GLN A 134 -2.90 41.12 12.33
N ASN A 135 -2.53 40.77 13.57
CA ASN A 135 -1.41 41.38 14.29
C ASN A 135 -0.11 41.10 13.55
N GLY A 136 0.58 42.16 13.13
CA GLY A 136 1.82 42.05 12.35
C GLY A 136 2.74 43.24 12.57
N HIS A 137 4.00 43.08 12.17
CA HIS A 137 4.95 44.20 12.17
C HIS A 137 4.50 45.25 11.15
N ILE A 138 4.12 46.42 11.65
CA ILE A 138 3.67 47.53 10.83
C ILE A 138 4.88 48.21 10.21
N VAL A 139 4.90 48.29 8.88
CA VAL A 139 6.02 48.86 8.12
C VAL A 139 5.61 50.09 7.32
N ALA A 140 4.32 50.39 7.24
CA ALA A 140 3.80 51.56 6.55
C ALA A 140 2.49 52.03 7.17
N GLN A 141 2.25 53.32 7.12
CA GLN A 141 0.95 53.94 7.39
C GLN A 141 0.32 54.33 6.05
N ARG A 142 -0.97 54.04 5.88
CA ARG A 142 -1.79 54.47 4.72
C ARG A 142 -3.04 55.17 5.24
N GLU A 143 -3.81 55.75 4.33
CA GLU A 143 -5.11 56.36 4.67
C GLU A 143 -6.05 55.34 5.32
N GLU A 144 -6.04 54.08 4.84
CA GLU A 144 -6.79 53.00 5.46
C GLU A 144 -6.26 52.54 6.83
N GLY A 145 -5.09 53.03 7.26
CA GLY A 145 -4.46 52.71 8.55
C GLY A 145 -3.12 51.95 8.45
N PRO A 146 -2.68 51.31 9.55
CA PRO A 146 -1.37 50.66 9.62
C PRO A 146 -1.29 49.36 8.79
N ILE A 147 -0.24 49.22 7.98
CA ILE A 147 -0.04 48.09 7.06
C ILE A 147 1.13 47.21 7.51
N CYS A 148 0.87 45.90 7.69
CA CYS A 148 1.90 44.94 8.03
C CYS A 148 2.83 44.65 6.84
N ARG A 149 4.04 44.16 7.12
CA ARG A 149 5.06 43.82 6.10
C ARG A 149 4.56 42.91 4.97
N ARG A 150 3.65 41.98 5.28
CA ARG A 150 3.10 41.04 4.30
C ARG A 150 2.15 41.72 3.32
N CYS A 151 1.27 42.58 3.83
CA CYS A 151 0.34 43.37 3.03
C CYS A 151 1.08 44.46 2.25
N TYR A 152 2.09 45.09 2.86
CA TYR A 152 2.93 46.09 2.22
C TYR A 152 3.70 45.54 1.01
N ARG A 153 4.22 44.30 1.08
CA ARG A 153 4.89 43.65 -0.06
C ARG A 153 4.00 43.38 -1.26
N LYS A 154 2.68 43.47 -1.09
CA LYS A 154 1.67 43.33 -2.15
C LYS A 154 0.99 44.66 -2.48
N ASP A 155 1.41 45.75 -1.85
CA ASP A 155 0.81 47.06 -2.01
C ASP A 155 1.14 47.60 -3.42
N PRO A 156 0.14 47.89 -4.28
CA PRO A 156 0.40 48.39 -5.63
C PRO A 156 1.32 49.62 -5.67
N LEU A 157 1.23 50.49 -4.65
CA LEU A 157 2.10 51.67 -4.50
C LEU A 157 3.57 51.32 -4.21
N PHE A 158 3.83 50.15 -3.61
CA PHE A 158 5.17 49.64 -3.32
C PHE A 158 5.75 48.83 -4.47
N LEU A 159 4.91 48.13 -5.24
CA LEU A 159 5.34 47.36 -6.40
C LEU A 159 5.90 48.29 -7.47
N LYS A 160 7.01 47.89 -8.07
CA LYS A 160 7.63 48.59 -9.21
C LYS A 160 7.81 47.60 -10.34
N GLU A 161 7.79 48.12 -11.56
CA GLU A 161 8.05 47.32 -12.73
C GLU A 161 9.52 46.88 -12.72
N CYS A 162 9.75 45.58 -12.86
CA CYS A 162 11.10 45.06 -12.92
C CYS A 162 11.70 45.30 -14.30
N ALA A 163 12.81 46.05 -14.38
CA ALA A 163 13.50 46.34 -15.65
C ALA A 163 13.93 45.07 -16.42
N GLY A 164 14.19 43.96 -15.74
CA GLY A 164 14.59 42.70 -16.38
C GLY A 164 13.45 41.80 -16.88
N CYS A 165 12.25 41.85 -16.29
CA CYS A 165 11.15 40.94 -16.68
C CYS A 165 9.78 41.61 -16.90
N GLY A 166 9.70 42.94 -16.77
CA GLY A 166 8.48 43.74 -16.95
C GLY A 166 7.38 43.47 -15.91
N ARG A 167 7.64 42.66 -14.87
CA ARG A 167 6.61 42.33 -13.87
C ARG A 167 6.60 43.35 -12.74
N ASN A 168 5.41 43.83 -12.39
CA ASN A 168 5.20 44.60 -11.16
C ASN A 168 5.39 43.70 -9.94
N THR A 169 6.50 43.90 -9.24
CA THR A 169 6.89 43.08 -8.10
C THR A 169 7.59 43.92 -7.04
N ALA A 170 7.79 43.32 -5.86
CA ALA A 170 8.54 43.98 -4.81
C ALA A 170 10.01 44.14 -5.26
N PRO A 171 10.54 45.37 -5.34
CA PRO A 171 11.92 45.58 -5.77
C PRO A 171 12.87 44.95 -4.75
N ALA A 172 13.82 44.15 -5.25
CA ALA A 172 14.87 43.54 -4.44
C ALA A 172 16.12 44.42 -4.38
N ILE A 173 16.43 45.12 -5.48
CA ILE A 173 17.44 46.16 -5.57
C ILE A 173 16.85 47.34 -6.32
N ARG A 174 17.25 48.55 -5.91
CA ARG A 174 17.02 49.79 -6.64
C ARG A 174 18.39 50.33 -7.03
N CYS A 175 18.58 50.61 -8.30
CA CYS A 175 19.80 51.22 -8.80
C CYS A 175 19.72 52.74 -8.63
N GLU A 176 20.87 53.41 -8.65
CA GLU A 176 20.95 54.87 -8.48
C GLU A 176 20.25 55.63 -9.62
N ASP A 177 20.18 55.01 -10.80
CA ASP A 177 19.44 55.50 -11.98
C ASP A 177 17.89 55.42 -11.85
N GLY A 178 17.38 54.97 -10.69
CA GLY A 178 15.96 54.82 -10.43
C GLY A 178 15.34 53.52 -10.92
N THR A 179 16.09 52.65 -11.61
CA THR A 179 15.60 51.34 -12.06
C THR A 179 15.47 50.36 -10.90
N SER A 180 14.55 49.40 -11.05
CA SER A 180 14.24 48.42 -10.02
C SER A 180 14.29 47.00 -10.59
N PHE A 181 14.97 46.09 -9.90
CA PHE A 181 15.02 44.67 -10.29
C PHE A 181 14.38 43.78 -9.22
N CYS A 182 13.72 42.71 -9.68
CA CYS A 182 13.21 41.67 -8.80
C CYS A 182 14.33 40.74 -8.34
N ALA A 183 14.12 39.97 -7.27
CA ALA A 183 15.13 39.07 -6.71
C ALA A 183 15.63 37.98 -7.70
N HIS A 184 14.87 37.74 -8.77
CA HIS A 184 15.23 36.80 -9.83
C HIS A 184 16.05 37.46 -10.94
N CYS A 185 15.70 38.69 -11.34
CA CYS A 185 16.37 39.45 -12.40
C CYS A 185 17.46 40.38 -11.88
N ASN A 186 17.79 40.32 -10.58
CA ASN A 186 18.82 41.14 -9.98
C ASN A 186 20.17 40.83 -10.68
N PRO A 187 20.77 41.80 -11.39
CA PRO A 187 22.03 41.59 -12.10
C PRO A 187 23.23 41.42 -11.16
N ASN A 188 23.17 41.96 -9.95
CA ASN A 188 24.27 41.93 -8.97
C ASN A 188 24.19 40.72 -8.04
N LYS A 189 23.76 39.56 -8.55
CA LYS A 189 23.64 38.36 -7.73
C LYS A 189 24.99 37.65 -7.67
N PRO A 190 25.61 37.49 -6.48
CA PRO A 190 26.90 36.84 -6.38
C PRO A 190 26.81 35.41 -6.91
N GLU A 191 27.72 35.08 -7.84
CA GLU A 191 27.88 33.75 -8.40
C GLU A 191 28.89 32.97 -7.56
N HIS A 192 28.62 31.68 -7.42
CA HIS A 192 29.46 30.76 -6.65
C HIS A 192 29.69 29.50 -7.48
N GLU A 193 30.84 28.87 -7.30
CA GLU A 193 31.14 27.57 -7.89
C GLU A 193 30.30 26.51 -7.20
N CYS A 194 29.45 25.80 -7.94
CA CYS A 194 28.60 24.78 -7.34
C CYS A 194 29.40 23.53 -6.96
N ILE A 195 29.33 23.11 -5.69
CA ILE A 195 30.06 21.93 -5.18
C ILE A 195 29.69 20.59 -5.85
N HIS A 196 28.60 20.54 -6.61
CA HIS A 196 28.15 19.31 -7.29
C HIS A 196 28.38 19.31 -8.79
N CYS A 197 28.36 20.46 -9.46
CA CYS A 197 28.51 20.54 -10.92
C CYS A 197 29.65 21.45 -11.39
N GLY A 198 30.35 22.14 -10.50
CA GLY A 198 31.48 23.04 -10.81
C GLY A 198 31.10 24.32 -11.57
N GLU A 199 29.84 24.49 -11.99
CA GLU A 199 29.43 25.67 -12.75
C GLU A 199 29.27 26.89 -11.83
N LEU A 200 29.86 28.04 -12.23
CA LEU A 200 29.63 29.35 -11.62
C LEU A 200 28.19 29.78 -11.87
N ARG A 201 27.39 29.80 -10.80
CA ARG A 201 25.98 30.20 -10.84
C ARG A 201 25.55 30.80 -9.50
N PRO A 202 24.42 31.54 -9.47
CA PRO A 202 23.82 31.94 -8.20
C PRO A 202 23.47 30.73 -7.33
N ALA A 203 23.92 30.74 -6.07
CA ALA A 203 23.64 29.67 -5.12
C ALA A 203 22.13 29.62 -4.79
N ASN A 204 21.55 28.42 -4.82
CA ASN A 204 20.19 28.16 -4.35
C ASN A 204 20.17 27.93 -2.84
N ALA A 205 21.20 27.26 -2.31
CA ALA A 205 21.46 27.11 -0.89
C ALA A 205 22.97 27.07 -0.65
N ILE A 206 23.43 27.60 0.48
CA ILE A 206 24.79 27.41 0.98
C ILE A 206 24.69 26.33 2.05
N THR A 207 25.22 25.14 1.76
CA THR A 207 25.24 24.00 2.68
C THR A 207 26.52 24.02 3.50
N GLU A 208 26.62 23.16 4.52
CA GLU A 208 27.86 22.98 5.30
C GLU A 208 29.07 22.64 4.42
N ASN A 209 28.84 21.93 3.31
CA ASN A 209 29.87 21.55 2.34
C ASN A 209 30.12 22.61 1.25
N GLY A 210 29.39 23.74 1.27
CA GLY A 210 29.52 24.84 0.30
C GLY A 210 28.27 25.14 -0.53
N PRO A 211 28.36 26.05 -1.51
CA PRO A 211 27.23 26.55 -2.30
C PRO A 211 26.73 25.54 -3.34
N VAL A 212 25.41 25.38 -3.42
CA VAL A 212 24.75 24.44 -4.35
C VAL A 212 23.81 25.20 -5.29
N CYS A 213 23.94 24.99 -6.60
CA CYS A 213 23.07 25.60 -7.61
C CYS A 213 21.66 24.98 -7.59
N ARG A 214 20.68 25.69 -8.17
CA ARG A 214 19.27 25.24 -8.17
C ARG A 214 19.04 23.89 -8.87
N ARG A 215 19.88 23.52 -9.84
CA ARG A 215 19.80 22.23 -10.56
C ARG A 215 20.27 21.07 -9.68
N CYS A 216 21.34 21.26 -8.93
CA CYS A 216 21.95 20.23 -8.09
C CYS A 216 21.34 20.19 -6.69
N TYR A 217 20.59 21.21 -6.29
CA TYR A 217 19.95 21.26 -4.98
C TYR A 217 18.85 20.19 -4.84
N LEU A 218 19.10 19.20 -3.98
CA LEU A 218 18.11 18.24 -3.51
C LEU A 218 17.65 18.65 -2.11
N ALA A 219 16.34 18.78 -1.91
CA ALA A 219 15.80 19.05 -0.59
C ALA A 219 16.08 17.85 0.35
N PRO A 220 16.58 18.07 1.59
CA PRO A 220 16.88 16.99 2.52
C PRO A 220 15.65 16.10 2.75
N PRO A 221 15.76 14.77 2.57
CA PRO A 221 14.63 13.88 2.81
C PRO A 221 14.31 13.80 4.30
N GLN A 222 13.03 13.78 4.65
CA GLN A 222 12.57 13.64 6.02
C GLN A 222 11.46 12.58 6.07
N LEU A 223 11.14 12.08 7.27
CA LEU A 223 10.04 11.14 7.46
C LEU A 223 8.72 11.82 7.08
N CYS A 224 7.95 11.19 6.19
CA CYS A 224 6.61 11.66 5.87
C CYS A 224 5.61 11.12 6.89
N ASP A 225 4.88 11.99 7.57
CA ASP A 225 3.91 11.59 8.60
C ASP A 225 2.74 10.77 8.05
N LEU A 226 2.49 10.83 6.74
CA LEU A 226 1.38 10.12 6.10
C LEU A 226 1.75 8.72 5.62
N CYS A 227 2.90 8.56 4.95
CA CYS A 227 3.32 7.27 4.41
C CYS A 227 4.45 6.60 5.19
N GLN A 228 4.99 7.29 6.20
CA GLN A 228 6.08 6.80 7.06
C GLN A 228 7.33 6.40 6.26
N GLN A 229 7.59 7.08 5.14
CA GLN A 229 8.77 6.88 4.30
C GLN A 229 9.65 8.13 4.31
N ILE A 230 10.97 7.93 4.36
CA ILE A 230 11.97 9.00 4.23
C ILE A 230 11.96 9.48 2.78
N LYS A 231 11.44 10.69 2.55
CA LYS A 231 11.26 11.27 1.21
C LYS A 231 11.43 12.80 1.24
N PRO A 232 11.73 13.43 0.10
CA PRO A 232 11.67 14.89 0.00
C PRO A 232 10.28 15.43 0.38
N ILE A 233 10.22 16.25 1.43
CA ILE A 233 8.97 16.85 1.92
C ILE A 233 8.59 18.01 1.02
N ARG A 234 7.38 17.94 0.47
CA ARG A 234 6.83 18.96 -0.44
C ARG A 234 5.99 20.00 0.30
N TYR A 235 5.41 19.61 1.43
CA TYR A 235 4.53 20.47 2.22
C TYR A 235 5.03 20.56 3.66
N ARG A 236 5.35 21.79 4.07
CA ARG A 236 5.69 22.19 5.43
C ARG A 236 4.79 23.37 5.78
N LYS A 237 4.05 23.28 6.87
CA LYS A 237 3.27 24.41 7.41
C LYS A 237 3.94 24.94 8.69
N PRO A 238 3.51 26.12 9.21
CA PRO A 238 3.99 26.66 10.48
C PRO A 238 3.85 25.66 11.64
N GLU A 239 4.62 25.87 12.71
CA GLU A 239 4.81 24.98 13.87
C GLU A 239 3.58 24.13 14.25
N GLY A 240 3.80 22.81 14.32
CA GLY A 240 2.82 21.83 14.82
C GLY A 240 2.04 21.03 13.78
N GLU A 241 2.27 21.22 12.47
CA GLU A 241 1.55 20.50 11.39
C GLU A 241 2.42 19.50 10.61
N PRO A 242 1.82 18.42 10.03
CA PRO A 242 2.54 17.25 9.53
C PRO A 242 3.41 17.51 8.29
N LEU A 243 4.57 16.84 8.25
CA LEU A 243 5.51 16.76 7.13
C LEU A 243 5.00 15.77 6.08
N ILE A 244 4.61 16.28 4.91
CA ILE A 244 4.03 15.44 3.86
C ILE A 244 4.90 15.44 2.59
N CYS A 245 5.29 14.25 2.14
CA CYS A 245 6.05 14.06 0.91
C CYS A 245 5.24 14.41 -0.34
N GLY A 246 5.93 14.65 -1.46
CA GLY A 246 5.30 15.04 -2.72
C GLY A 246 4.27 14.05 -3.28
N ASP A 247 4.43 12.76 -3.00
CA ASP A 247 3.51 11.69 -3.42
C ASP A 247 2.23 11.66 -2.57
N CYS A 248 2.37 11.95 -1.28
CA CYS A 248 1.27 11.97 -0.32
C CYS A 248 0.49 13.27 -0.34
N TYR A 249 1.12 14.37 -0.77
CA TYR A 249 0.51 15.69 -0.81
C TYR A 249 -0.52 15.81 -1.94
N ARG A 250 -1.82 15.83 -1.58
CA ARG A 250 -2.93 15.95 -2.53
C ARG A 250 -3.45 17.39 -2.74
N GLY A 251 -2.77 18.41 -2.20
CA GLY A 251 -3.21 19.81 -2.25
C GLY A 251 -4.38 20.12 -1.30
N PRO A 252 -4.75 21.40 -1.11
CA PRO A 252 -5.88 21.78 -0.26
C PRO A 252 -7.21 21.29 -0.82
N LYS A 253 -8.13 20.85 0.05
CA LYS A 253 -9.53 20.59 -0.34
C LYS A 253 -10.25 21.93 -0.49
N ARG A 254 -10.90 22.13 -1.63
CA ARG A 254 -11.76 23.30 -1.90
C ARG A 254 -13.02 22.85 -2.62
N THR A 255 -14.01 23.71 -2.63
CA THR A 255 -15.27 23.49 -3.37
C THR A 255 -14.98 23.59 -4.86
N CYS A 256 -15.22 22.51 -5.59
CA CYS A 256 -15.07 22.50 -7.04
C CYS A 256 -16.17 23.32 -7.71
N VAL A 257 -15.80 24.28 -8.56
CA VAL A 257 -16.75 25.12 -9.30
C VAL A 257 -17.65 24.28 -10.22
N GLN A 258 -17.14 23.16 -10.76
CA GLN A 258 -17.90 22.30 -11.68
C GLN A 258 -18.90 21.37 -10.98
N CYS A 259 -18.54 20.76 -9.85
CA CYS A 259 -19.37 19.73 -9.22
C CYS A 259 -19.87 20.08 -7.82
N GLY A 260 -19.54 21.26 -7.28
CA GLY A 260 -19.95 21.72 -5.94
C GLY A 260 -19.33 20.95 -4.77
N GLN A 261 -18.60 19.87 -5.02
CA GLN A 261 -18.05 19.01 -3.96
C GLN A 261 -16.70 19.52 -3.44
N VAL A 262 -16.49 19.40 -2.12
CA VAL A 262 -15.21 19.68 -1.47
C VAL A 262 -14.23 18.53 -1.72
N ARG A 263 -13.28 18.74 -2.62
CA ARG A 263 -12.32 17.71 -3.06
C ARG A 263 -10.91 18.28 -3.21
N HIS A 264 -9.92 17.40 -3.30
CA HIS A 264 -8.58 17.74 -3.75
C HIS A 264 -8.59 18.10 -5.25
N GLY A 265 -7.76 19.06 -5.65
CA GLY A 265 -7.83 19.64 -6.99
C GLY A 265 -6.79 20.72 -7.25
N PHE A 266 -7.05 21.51 -8.28
CA PHE A 266 -6.14 22.56 -8.75
C PHE A 266 -6.94 23.84 -9.05
N THR A 267 -6.28 24.98 -8.86
CA THR A 267 -6.81 26.29 -9.22
C THR A 267 -6.26 26.69 -10.58
N ARG A 268 -7.11 27.10 -11.52
CA ARG A 268 -6.65 27.68 -12.81
C ARG A 268 -6.07 29.09 -12.58
N ARG A 269 -5.36 29.63 -13.58
CA ARG A 269 -4.81 31.01 -13.53
C ARG A 269 -5.88 32.07 -13.23
N GLU A 270 -7.12 31.75 -13.58
CA GLU A 270 -8.35 32.54 -13.47
C GLU A 270 -8.94 32.55 -12.04
N GLY A 271 -8.36 31.79 -11.10
CA GLY A 271 -8.82 31.72 -9.70
C GLY A 271 -9.88 30.64 -9.41
N ALA A 272 -10.52 30.07 -10.44
CA ALA A 272 -11.50 28.99 -10.28
C ALA A 272 -10.84 27.65 -9.88
N PHE A 273 -11.41 26.98 -8.87
CA PHE A 273 -10.94 25.68 -8.36
C PHE A 273 -11.71 24.51 -8.99
N TYR A 274 -10.98 23.53 -9.52
CA TYR A 274 -11.53 22.30 -10.08
C TYR A 274 -10.96 21.08 -9.37
N CYS A 275 -11.80 20.12 -8.99
CA CYS A 275 -11.32 18.86 -8.46
C CYS A 275 -10.63 18.03 -9.55
N THR A 276 -9.76 17.10 -9.15
CA THR A 276 -9.01 16.24 -10.10
C THR A 276 -9.93 15.44 -11.03
N SER A 277 -11.14 15.11 -10.57
CA SER A 277 -12.19 14.40 -11.33
C SER A 277 -12.85 15.31 -12.38
N CYS A 278 -13.09 16.58 -12.04
CA CYS A 278 -13.71 17.59 -12.91
C CYS A 278 -12.68 18.37 -13.73
N ARG A 279 -11.41 17.94 -13.70
CA ARG A 279 -10.41 18.42 -14.65
C ARG A 279 -10.93 18.15 -16.05
N GLN A 280 -11.18 19.19 -16.84
CA GLN A 280 -11.38 19.03 -18.29
C GLN A 280 -10.17 18.28 -18.85
N ARG A 281 -10.39 17.02 -19.21
CA ARG A 281 -9.46 16.25 -20.02
C ARG A 281 -9.82 16.57 -21.45
N ARG A 282 -8.83 16.80 -22.31
CA ARG A 282 -9.13 16.92 -23.74
C ARG A 282 -9.68 15.58 -24.21
N TRP A 283 -10.84 15.61 -24.84
CA TRP A 283 -11.43 14.44 -25.47
C TRP A 283 -11.12 14.55 -26.94
N LEU A 284 -10.26 13.66 -27.44
CA LEU A 284 -9.90 13.60 -28.84
C LEU A 284 -10.10 12.17 -29.34
N PRO A 285 -10.32 11.98 -30.65
CA PRO A 285 -10.30 10.66 -31.25
C PRO A 285 -8.98 9.98 -30.94
N CYS A 286 -9.03 8.78 -30.37
CA CYS A 286 -7.81 8.02 -30.11
C CYS A 286 -7.24 7.51 -31.43
N ALA A 287 -5.96 7.78 -31.70
CA ALA A 287 -5.27 7.36 -32.93
C ALA A 287 -5.20 5.83 -33.15
N ASP A 288 -5.51 5.05 -32.11
CA ASP A 288 -5.48 3.58 -32.14
C ASP A 288 -6.87 2.93 -32.21
N CYS A 289 -7.86 3.45 -31.49
CA CYS A 289 -9.19 2.84 -31.44
C CYS A 289 -10.29 3.71 -32.07
N GLY A 290 -9.95 4.90 -32.58
CA GLY A 290 -10.88 5.87 -33.17
C GLY A 290 -11.84 6.54 -32.18
N GLN A 291 -12.11 5.90 -31.04
CA GLN A 291 -13.07 6.38 -30.05
C GLN A 291 -12.62 7.68 -29.39
N THR A 292 -13.54 8.64 -29.28
CA THR A 292 -13.37 9.88 -28.52
C THR A 292 -13.29 9.57 -27.04
N ARG A 293 -12.09 9.66 -26.47
CA ARG A 293 -11.81 9.35 -25.06
C ARG A 293 -10.89 10.42 -24.46
N PRO A 294 -10.81 10.52 -23.12
CA PRO A 294 -9.84 11.41 -22.47
C PRO A 294 -8.41 11.07 -22.92
N VAL A 295 -7.70 12.07 -23.46
CA VAL A 295 -6.31 11.93 -23.89
C VAL A 295 -5.42 11.64 -22.68
N LYS A 296 -4.71 10.51 -22.73
CA LYS A 296 -3.71 10.10 -21.74
C LYS A 296 -2.34 10.66 -22.08
N VAL A 297 -1.94 10.54 -23.35
CA VAL A 297 -0.64 10.99 -23.86
C VAL A 297 -0.79 11.38 -25.33
N ASN A 298 0.08 12.28 -25.79
CA ASN A 298 0.30 12.55 -27.21
C ASN A 298 1.65 11.95 -27.58
N TRP A 299 1.63 11.01 -28.51
CA TRP A 299 2.82 10.38 -29.09
C TRP A 299 2.92 10.75 -30.57
N PRO A 300 4.02 10.42 -31.27
CA PRO A 300 4.11 10.63 -32.72
C PRO A 300 2.98 9.96 -33.52
N VAL A 301 2.40 8.86 -33.03
CA VAL A 301 1.20 8.24 -33.62
C VAL A 301 -0.08 9.06 -33.43
N GLY A 302 -0.07 10.07 -32.56
CA GLY A 302 -1.22 10.93 -32.23
C GLY A 302 -1.67 10.82 -30.76
N SER A 303 -2.86 11.34 -30.47
CA SER A 303 -3.47 11.28 -29.14
C SER A 303 -3.96 9.87 -28.80
N LEU A 304 -3.55 9.36 -27.64
CA LEU A 304 -3.94 8.03 -27.17
C LEU A 304 -4.80 8.09 -25.90
N CYS A 305 -5.83 7.25 -25.83
CA CYS A 305 -6.56 6.99 -24.59
C CYS A 305 -5.74 6.07 -23.65
N ASP A 306 -6.10 6.02 -22.37
CA ASP A 306 -5.34 5.25 -21.36
C ASP A 306 -5.23 3.76 -21.73
N SER A 307 -6.30 3.14 -22.25
CA SER A 307 -6.27 1.72 -22.64
C SER A 307 -5.30 1.44 -23.79
N CYS A 308 -5.32 2.27 -24.85
CA CYS A 308 -4.43 2.09 -26.00
C CYS A 308 -2.97 2.43 -25.67
N TYR A 309 -2.76 3.45 -24.83
CA TYR A 309 -1.45 3.77 -24.26
C TYR A 309 -0.88 2.57 -23.46
N GLN A 310 -1.67 1.98 -22.57
CA GLN A 310 -1.23 0.81 -21.81
C GLN A 310 -1.03 -0.41 -22.70
N ARG A 311 -1.88 -0.63 -23.72
CA ARG A 311 -1.74 -1.72 -24.69
C ARG A 311 -0.39 -1.65 -25.41
N ARG A 312 -0.04 -0.52 -26.03
CA ARG A 312 1.23 -0.34 -26.75
C ARG A 312 2.46 -0.55 -25.85
N ARG A 313 2.38 -0.19 -24.56
CA ARG A 313 3.48 -0.43 -23.59
C ARG A 313 3.54 -1.87 -23.07
N ARG A 314 2.40 -2.57 -22.98
CA ARG A 314 2.33 -3.95 -22.48
C ARG A 314 2.58 -4.99 -23.57
N HIS A 315 2.44 -4.61 -24.83
CA HIS A 315 2.68 -5.47 -25.98
C HIS A 315 3.72 -4.81 -26.92
N PRO A 316 5.01 -4.83 -26.55
CA PRO A 316 6.09 -4.48 -27.47
C PRO A 316 6.00 -5.32 -28.75
N ALA A 317 6.37 -4.74 -29.88
CA ALA A 317 6.36 -5.38 -31.17
C ALA A 317 7.60 -4.96 -31.99
N PRO A 318 8.01 -5.75 -33.00
CA PRO A 318 9.08 -5.36 -33.90
C PRO A 318 8.78 -4.02 -34.58
N CYS A 319 9.75 -3.11 -34.57
CA CYS A 319 9.63 -1.81 -35.23
C CYS A 319 9.54 -1.99 -36.75
N GLY A 320 8.57 -1.33 -37.41
CA GLY A 320 8.40 -1.40 -38.87
C GLY A 320 9.53 -0.78 -39.71
N GLN A 321 10.51 -0.13 -39.07
CA GLN A 321 11.72 0.40 -39.73
C GLN A 321 12.98 -0.36 -39.31
N CYS A 322 13.31 -0.40 -38.00
CA CYS A 322 14.57 -1.00 -37.53
C CYS A 322 14.45 -2.47 -37.09
N GLY A 323 13.26 -3.08 -37.13
CA GLY A 323 13.02 -4.47 -36.71
C GLY A 323 13.13 -4.74 -35.20
N THR A 324 13.72 -3.84 -34.42
CA THR A 324 13.94 -4.03 -32.98
C THR A 324 12.62 -4.09 -32.21
N LEU A 325 12.49 -5.08 -31.32
CA LEU A 325 11.34 -5.21 -30.42
C LEU A 325 11.30 -4.02 -29.45
N ARG A 326 10.28 -3.15 -29.57
CA ARG A 326 10.13 -1.95 -28.72
C ARG A 326 8.65 -1.61 -28.49
N ALA A 327 8.38 -0.72 -27.54
CA ALA A 327 7.09 -0.06 -27.47
C ALA A 327 6.97 0.90 -28.68
N LEU A 328 6.00 0.65 -29.55
CA LEU A 328 5.85 1.42 -30.78
C LEU A 328 5.03 2.68 -30.51
N VAL A 329 5.66 3.85 -30.66
CA VAL A 329 5.09 5.16 -30.31
C VAL A 329 4.73 5.99 -31.54
N GLY A 330 5.27 5.63 -32.71
CA GLY A 330 5.02 6.31 -33.98
C GLY A 330 4.34 5.43 -35.01
N ARG A 331 4.03 6.04 -36.15
CA ARG A 331 3.56 5.38 -37.37
C ARG A 331 4.18 6.07 -38.58
N THR A 332 4.59 5.30 -39.57
CA THR A 332 5.05 5.79 -40.88
C THR A 332 3.87 6.23 -41.74
N GLU A 333 4.14 6.93 -42.84
CA GLU A 333 3.13 7.29 -43.86
C GLU A 333 2.44 6.03 -44.43
N ASP A 334 3.18 4.94 -44.62
CA ASP A 334 2.65 3.63 -45.06
C ASP A 334 1.80 2.90 -43.99
N GLY A 335 1.58 3.51 -42.82
CA GLY A 335 0.79 2.91 -41.74
C GLY A 335 1.53 1.93 -40.82
N ARG A 336 2.83 1.63 -41.07
CA ARG A 336 3.63 0.75 -40.20
C ARG A 336 4.00 1.42 -38.88
N ASN A 337 3.84 0.72 -37.75
CA ASN A 337 4.17 1.26 -36.42
C ASN A 337 5.70 1.33 -36.18
N THR A 338 6.18 2.42 -35.58
CA THR A 338 7.62 2.68 -35.35
C THR A 338 7.95 2.92 -33.88
N CYS A 339 9.19 2.64 -33.48
CA CYS A 339 9.70 2.90 -32.14
C CYS A 339 10.06 4.39 -31.95
N GLY A 340 10.32 4.82 -30.70
CA GLY A 340 10.67 6.21 -30.36
C GLY A 340 11.75 6.79 -31.26
N PRO A 341 12.96 6.20 -31.30
CA PRO A 341 14.06 6.72 -32.11
C PRO A 341 13.74 6.79 -33.61
N CYS A 342 13.10 5.76 -34.16
CA CYS A 342 12.62 5.74 -35.56
C CYS A 342 11.55 6.79 -35.88
N SER A 343 10.85 7.29 -34.85
CA SER A 343 9.88 8.38 -34.96
C SER A 343 10.45 9.76 -34.60
N GLY A 344 11.77 9.87 -34.43
CA GLY A 344 12.45 11.13 -34.07
C GLY A 344 12.24 11.56 -32.61
N THR A 345 11.98 10.62 -31.69
CA THR A 345 11.78 10.93 -30.27
C THR A 345 12.64 10.06 -29.36
N ASP A 346 13.01 10.59 -28.19
CA ASP A 346 13.75 9.85 -27.17
C ASP A 346 12.83 8.98 -26.29
N ILE A 347 11.60 8.71 -26.73
CA ILE A 347 10.64 7.92 -25.97
C ILE A 347 11.05 6.45 -26.04
N ASP A 348 11.86 6.03 -25.08
CA ASP A 348 12.25 4.65 -24.88
C ASP A 348 11.63 4.08 -23.60
N TYR A 349 11.03 2.91 -23.72
CA TYR A 349 10.43 2.15 -22.63
C TYR A 349 11.26 0.89 -22.32
N THR A 350 12.53 0.90 -22.70
CA THR A 350 13.49 -0.15 -22.39
C THR A 350 13.85 -0.13 -20.91
N CYS A 351 13.78 -1.30 -20.27
CA CYS A 351 14.20 -1.43 -18.88
C CYS A 351 15.72 -1.26 -18.78
N PRO A 352 16.24 -0.34 -17.94
CA PRO A 352 17.68 -0.11 -17.82
C PRO A 352 18.45 -1.28 -17.18
N ARG A 353 17.74 -2.30 -16.67
CA ARG A 353 18.34 -3.44 -15.96
C ARG A 353 18.42 -4.72 -16.78
N CYS A 354 17.34 -5.06 -17.48
CA CYS A 354 17.27 -6.28 -18.29
C CYS A 354 17.20 -6.02 -19.79
N GLY A 355 17.16 -4.75 -20.23
CA GLY A 355 17.04 -4.39 -21.64
C GLY A 355 15.69 -4.75 -22.28
N GLN A 356 14.75 -5.34 -21.53
CA GLN A 356 13.45 -5.71 -22.09
C GLN A 356 12.57 -4.46 -22.30
N PRO A 357 11.95 -4.32 -23.49
CA PRO A 357 11.04 -3.22 -23.77
C PRO A 357 9.71 -3.42 -23.02
N GLY A 358 9.08 -2.33 -22.57
CA GLY A 358 7.69 -2.36 -22.14
C GLY A 358 7.36 -1.45 -20.96
N ALA A 359 6.23 -1.70 -20.31
CA ALA A 359 5.74 -0.82 -19.27
C ALA A 359 6.69 -0.77 -18.05
N ALA A 360 7.48 0.30 -17.94
CA ALA A 360 8.16 0.66 -16.68
C ALA A 360 7.16 0.72 -15.51
N TYR A 361 7.57 0.15 -14.37
CA TYR A 361 6.79 0.07 -13.15
C TYR A 361 7.27 1.05 -12.07
N ALA A 362 8.51 0.92 -11.61
CA ALA A 362 9.09 1.76 -10.56
C ALA A 362 10.55 2.06 -10.87
N GLY A 363 10.96 3.33 -10.70
CA GLY A 363 12.34 3.76 -10.95
C GLY A 363 12.85 3.49 -12.36
N GLY A 364 11.95 3.49 -13.36
CA GLY A 364 12.28 3.16 -14.76
C GLY A 364 12.42 1.66 -15.05
N ALA A 365 12.48 0.78 -14.03
CA ALA A 365 12.60 -0.66 -14.22
C ALA A 365 11.26 -1.33 -14.57
N CYS A 366 11.32 -2.45 -15.31
CA CYS A 366 10.14 -3.24 -15.63
C CYS A 366 9.61 -3.99 -14.40
N ALA A 367 8.35 -4.42 -14.46
CA ALA A 367 7.70 -5.12 -13.35
C ALA A 367 8.45 -6.41 -12.92
N HIS A 368 9.05 -7.15 -13.86
CA HIS A 368 9.81 -8.37 -13.55
C HIS A 368 11.08 -8.07 -12.74
N CYS A 369 11.87 -7.08 -13.14
CA CYS A 369 13.07 -6.68 -12.37
C CYS A 369 12.69 -6.21 -10.97
N VAL A 370 11.62 -5.42 -10.84
CA VAL A 370 11.16 -4.98 -9.52
C VAL A 370 10.62 -6.13 -8.67
N VAL A 371 9.97 -7.14 -9.27
CA VAL A 371 9.61 -8.37 -8.55
C VAL A 371 10.87 -9.07 -8.04
N LYS A 372 11.89 -9.26 -8.89
CA LYS A 372 13.13 -9.94 -8.51
C LYS A 372 13.79 -9.27 -7.30
N ASP A 373 13.89 -7.94 -7.30
CA ASP A 373 14.43 -7.19 -6.15
C ASP A 373 13.58 -7.40 -4.89
N ARG A 374 12.26 -7.28 -5.02
CA ARG A 374 11.36 -7.36 -3.86
C ARG A 374 11.29 -8.75 -3.28
N VAL A 375 11.39 -9.78 -4.12
CA VAL A 375 11.47 -11.17 -3.66
C VAL A 375 12.78 -11.40 -2.91
N ARG A 376 13.91 -10.89 -3.41
CA ARG A 376 15.20 -10.95 -2.69
C ARG A 376 15.14 -10.18 -1.37
N ALA A 377 14.52 -9.00 -1.35
CA ALA A 377 14.33 -8.24 -0.12
C ALA A 377 13.35 -8.90 0.87
N LEU A 378 12.40 -9.71 0.37
CA LEU A 378 11.44 -10.43 1.20
C LEU A 378 12.03 -11.70 1.82
N LEU A 379 12.85 -12.42 1.06
CA LEU A 379 13.38 -13.75 1.42
C LEU A 379 14.86 -13.73 1.82
N GLY A 380 15.53 -12.60 1.64
CA GLY A 380 16.94 -12.42 1.96
C GLY A 380 17.15 -11.92 3.38
N ASN A 381 18.36 -12.12 3.87
CA ASN A 381 18.86 -11.48 5.09
C ASN A 381 19.09 -9.97 4.86
N GLU A 382 19.69 -9.27 5.84
CA GLU A 382 19.98 -7.83 5.75
C GLU A 382 20.87 -7.46 4.55
N ASP A 383 21.72 -8.38 4.08
CA ASP A 383 22.57 -8.22 2.90
C ASP A 383 21.84 -8.56 1.58
N GLY A 384 20.57 -8.98 1.65
CA GLY A 384 19.77 -9.40 0.50
C GLY A 384 20.13 -10.78 -0.06
N ILE A 385 20.87 -11.60 0.69
CA ILE A 385 21.22 -12.98 0.36
C ILE A 385 20.07 -13.90 0.78
N VAL A 386 19.47 -14.59 -0.18
CA VAL A 386 18.40 -15.57 0.05
C VAL A 386 19.02 -16.88 0.53
N HIS A 387 18.46 -17.45 1.61
CA HIS A 387 18.91 -18.75 2.12
C HIS A 387 18.79 -19.84 1.04
N PRO A 388 19.78 -20.75 0.88
CA PRO A 388 19.79 -21.74 -0.21
C PRO A 388 18.50 -22.56 -0.33
N GLN A 389 17.89 -22.93 0.81
CA GLN A 389 16.64 -23.68 0.85
C GLN A 389 15.44 -22.91 0.25
N LEU A 390 15.44 -21.58 0.31
CA LEU A 390 14.39 -20.70 -0.23
C LEU A 390 14.67 -20.24 -1.67
N GLN A 391 15.84 -20.55 -2.20
CA GLN A 391 16.24 -20.17 -3.56
C GLN A 391 15.24 -20.66 -4.64
N PRO A 392 14.75 -21.92 -4.61
CA PRO A 392 13.75 -22.38 -5.59
C PRO A 392 12.47 -21.55 -5.59
N LEU A 393 12.00 -21.16 -4.40
CA LEU A 393 10.83 -20.29 -4.26
C LEU A 393 11.10 -18.88 -4.79
N ALA A 394 12.27 -18.31 -4.47
CA ALA A 394 12.66 -16.99 -4.93
C ALA A 394 12.69 -16.92 -6.47
N GLU A 395 13.26 -17.94 -7.11
CA GLU A 395 13.36 -18.03 -8.57
C GLU A 395 11.98 -18.15 -9.23
N GLN A 396 11.09 -18.98 -8.69
CA GLN A 396 9.73 -19.14 -9.22
C GLN A 396 8.89 -17.87 -9.09
N LEU A 397 8.99 -17.17 -7.95
CA LEU A 397 8.30 -15.90 -7.75
C LEU A 397 8.86 -14.82 -8.70
N ALA A 398 10.18 -14.79 -8.91
CA ALA A 398 10.83 -13.86 -9.83
C ALA A 398 10.51 -14.14 -11.31
N ALA A 399 10.33 -15.42 -11.67
CA ALA A 399 10.00 -15.88 -13.03
C ALA A 399 8.49 -15.98 -13.30
N ALA A 400 7.65 -15.47 -12.41
CA ALA A 400 6.20 -15.51 -12.56
C ALA A 400 5.76 -14.75 -13.83
N PRO A 401 4.92 -15.34 -14.73
CA PRO A 401 4.49 -14.69 -15.97
C PRO A 401 3.69 -13.41 -15.76
N HIS A 402 3.07 -13.29 -14.59
CA HIS A 402 2.27 -12.13 -14.19
C HIS A 402 2.91 -11.47 -12.96
N PRO A 403 3.95 -10.63 -13.16
CA PRO A 403 4.70 -10.01 -12.06
C PRO A 403 3.83 -9.12 -11.17
N TRP A 404 2.77 -8.52 -11.73
CA TRP A 404 1.81 -7.71 -10.99
C TRP A 404 1.08 -8.49 -9.91
N SER A 405 0.75 -9.76 -10.15
CA SER A 405 0.09 -10.62 -9.17
C SER A 405 1.02 -10.90 -8.00
N VAL A 406 2.32 -11.12 -8.26
CA VAL A 406 3.34 -11.32 -7.22
C VAL A 406 3.51 -10.02 -6.41
N LEU A 407 3.66 -8.87 -7.07
CA LEU A 407 3.77 -7.57 -6.40
C LEU A 407 2.56 -7.26 -5.51
N LEU A 408 1.36 -7.59 -5.98
CA LEU A 408 0.13 -7.38 -5.22
C LEU A 408 0.04 -8.35 -4.04
N TRP A 409 0.38 -9.63 -4.26
CA TRP A 409 0.42 -10.66 -3.22
C TRP A 409 1.42 -10.29 -2.11
N MET A 410 2.66 -9.95 -2.45
CA MET A 410 3.68 -9.52 -1.47
C MET A 410 3.22 -8.30 -0.66
N ARG A 411 2.48 -7.38 -1.29
CA ARG A 411 2.00 -6.16 -0.61
C ARG A 411 0.80 -6.40 0.30
N ARG A 412 -0.11 -7.32 -0.05
CA ARG A 412 -1.42 -7.46 0.61
C ARG A 412 -1.58 -8.74 1.44
N SER A 413 -0.72 -9.73 1.26
CA SER A 413 -0.91 -11.05 1.85
C SER A 413 -0.22 -11.18 3.21
N ASP A 414 -0.98 -11.62 4.20
CA ASP A 414 -0.46 -12.02 5.52
C ASP A 414 0.50 -13.20 5.40
N ALA A 415 0.28 -14.10 4.43
CA ALA A 415 1.18 -15.21 4.15
C ALA A 415 2.54 -14.73 3.63
N ALA A 416 2.59 -13.64 2.84
CA ALA A 416 3.87 -13.07 2.42
C ALA A 416 4.64 -12.47 3.60
N ARG A 417 3.93 -11.84 4.55
CA ARG A 417 4.54 -11.33 5.79
C ARG A 417 5.08 -12.44 6.68
N MET A 418 4.30 -13.51 6.85
CA MET A 418 4.73 -14.69 7.59
C MET A 418 5.92 -15.38 6.88
N LEU A 419 5.94 -15.44 5.56
CA LEU A 419 7.10 -15.96 4.82
C LEU A 419 8.37 -15.13 5.06
N ALA A 420 8.26 -13.80 5.14
CA ALA A 420 9.38 -12.94 5.50
C ALA A 420 9.91 -13.21 6.92
N SER A 421 9.02 -13.44 7.89
CA SER A 421 9.45 -13.82 9.24
C SER A 421 10.12 -15.20 9.29
N LEU A 422 9.68 -16.15 8.45
CA LEU A 422 10.33 -17.45 8.33
C LEU A 422 11.73 -17.31 7.72
N ALA A 423 11.87 -16.50 6.67
CA ALA A 423 13.16 -16.24 6.02
C ALA A 423 14.15 -15.54 6.96
N ALA A 424 13.66 -14.64 7.83
CA ALA A 424 14.48 -13.96 8.83
C ALA A 424 14.98 -14.89 9.95
N HIS A 425 14.36 -16.05 10.16
CA HIS A 425 14.69 -16.93 11.27
C HIS A 425 16.06 -17.64 11.16
N GLN A 426 16.78 -17.52 10.04
CA GLN A 426 18.12 -18.09 9.76
C GLN A 426 18.30 -19.62 9.98
N GLY A 427 17.32 -20.33 10.52
CA GLY A 427 17.29 -21.78 10.67
C GLY A 427 16.69 -22.50 9.47
N GLU A 428 16.89 -23.83 9.44
CA GLU A 428 16.26 -24.70 8.44
C GLU A 428 14.74 -24.71 8.59
N ILE A 429 14.02 -24.49 7.50
CA ILE A 429 12.56 -24.54 7.47
C ILE A 429 12.15 -26.00 7.25
N THR A 430 11.56 -26.64 8.26
CA THR A 430 11.08 -28.02 8.20
C THR A 430 9.55 -28.10 8.34
N HIS A 431 8.96 -29.28 8.08
CA HIS A 431 7.54 -29.48 8.32
C HIS A 431 7.19 -29.36 9.80
N GLU A 432 8.07 -29.87 10.65
CA GLU A 432 8.01 -29.88 12.11
C GLU A 432 8.06 -28.45 12.64
N PHE A 433 8.98 -27.62 12.14
CA PHE A 433 9.02 -26.20 12.50
C PHE A 433 7.71 -25.48 12.18
N LEU A 434 7.10 -25.78 11.03
CA LEU A 434 5.80 -25.22 10.66
C LEU A 434 4.64 -25.79 11.50
N ASP A 435 4.80 -26.97 12.11
CA ASP A 435 3.79 -27.60 12.97
C ASP A 435 3.66 -26.86 14.32
N ASP A 436 4.73 -26.20 14.78
CA ASP A 436 4.76 -25.36 15.99
C ASP A 436 4.10 -23.99 15.81
N LEU A 437 3.83 -23.58 14.56
CA LEU A 437 3.13 -22.34 14.25
C LEU A 437 1.60 -22.52 14.40
N PRO A 438 0.81 -21.43 14.51
CA PRO A 438 -0.64 -21.53 14.52
C PRO A 438 -1.16 -22.30 13.30
N GLN A 439 -1.89 -23.39 13.51
CA GLN A 439 -2.35 -24.28 12.44
C GLN A 439 -3.59 -23.74 11.70
N ASP A 440 -3.49 -22.50 11.21
CA ASP A 440 -4.53 -21.80 10.46
C ASP A 440 -4.35 -21.95 8.93
N TRP A 441 -5.08 -21.14 8.16
CA TRP A 441 -5.02 -21.17 6.69
C TRP A 441 -3.70 -20.60 6.12
N ARG A 442 -3.02 -19.70 6.85
CA ARG A 442 -1.77 -19.05 6.41
C ARG A 442 -0.63 -20.04 6.47
N THR A 443 -0.50 -20.76 7.59
CA THR A 443 0.50 -21.83 7.74
C THR A 443 0.29 -22.94 6.71
N LEU A 444 -0.97 -23.36 6.50
CA LEU A 444 -1.30 -24.31 5.44
C LEU A 444 -0.85 -23.78 4.07
N TYR A 445 -1.22 -22.53 3.75
CA TYR A 445 -0.90 -21.95 2.45
C TYR A 445 0.61 -21.84 2.23
N ILE A 446 1.38 -21.41 3.22
CA ILE A 446 2.84 -21.33 3.12
C ILE A 446 3.47 -22.70 3.00
N ARG A 447 3.03 -23.67 3.81
CA ARG A 447 3.54 -25.04 3.70
C ARG A 447 3.28 -25.61 2.30
N GLU A 448 2.04 -25.47 1.80
CA GLU A 448 1.70 -25.87 0.44
C GLU A 448 2.51 -25.09 -0.62
N LEU A 449 2.83 -23.80 -0.38
CA LEU A 449 3.66 -22.96 -1.24
C LEU A 449 5.12 -23.44 -1.29
N LEU A 450 5.69 -23.80 -0.13
CA LEU A 450 7.06 -24.31 0.00
C LEU A 450 7.18 -25.71 -0.61
N VAL A 451 6.19 -26.59 -0.37
CA VAL A 451 6.11 -27.89 -1.04
C VAL A 451 5.95 -27.71 -2.55
N ALA A 452 5.06 -26.79 -2.96
CA ALA A 452 4.90 -26.48 -4.37
C ALA A 452 6.21 -26.01 -4.97
N ALA A 453 6.97 -25.15 -4.28
CA ALA A 453 8.24 -24.62 -4.77
C ALA A 453 9.40 -25.63 -4.78
N GLY A 454 9.23 -26.83 -4.24
CA GLY A 454 10.32 -27.81 -4.06
C GLY A 454 11.21 -27.53 -2.86
N THR A 455 10.86 -26.56 -2.02
CA THR A 455 11.57 -26.22 -0.78
C THR A 455 11.33 -27.25 0.33
N LEU A 456 10.14 -27.85 0.39
CA LEU A 456 9.78 -28.90 1.34
C LEU A 456 9.34 -30.17 0.61
N PRO A 457 9.62 -31.38 1.16
CA PRO A 457 9.12 -32.62 0.57
C PRO A 457 7.59 -32.71 0.68
N LYS A 458 6.96 -33.47 -0.22
CA LYS A 458 5.52 -33.71 -0.16
C LYS A 458 5.15 -34.48 1.11
N ARG A 459 4.13 -34.00 1.84
CA ARG A 459 3.58 -34.61 3.07
C ARG A 459 2.08 -34.82 2.91
N ALA A 460 1.53 -35.84 3.58
CA ALA A 460 0.08 -36.05 3.68
C ALA A 460 -0.55 -35.00 4.63
N GLU A 461 -0.63 -33.76 4.18
CA GLU A 461 -0.90 -32.58 5.01
C GLU A 461 -2.21 -32.66 5.80
N HIS A 462 -3.29 -33.15 5.19
CA HIS A 462 -4.57 -33.30 5.88
C HIS A 462 -4.51 -34.33 7.02
N PHE A 463 -3.68 -35.37 6.87
CA PHE A 463 -3.49 -36.39 7.90
C PHE A 463 -2.63 -35.84 9.04
N ALA A 464 -1.50 -35.20 8.72
CA ALA A 464 -0.65 -34.52 9.68
C ALA A 464 -1.43 -33.52 10.55
N ARG A 465 -2.25 -32.65 9.93
CA ARG A 465 -3.10 -31.70 10.65
C ARG A 465 -4.23 -32.35 11.44
N LEU A 466 -4.64 -33.58 11.11
CA LEU A 466 -5.55 -34.33 11.97
C LEU A 466 -4.82 -34.77 13.24
N GLN A 467 -3.57 -35.23 13.12
CA GLN A 467 -2.76 -35.65 14.27
C GLN A 467 -2.47 -34.46 15.21
N LEU A 468 -2.01 -33.32 14.69
CA LEU A 468 -1.76 -32.12 15.49
C LEU A 468 -3.01 -31.65 16.22
N TRP A 469 -4.13 -31.54 15.49
CA TRP A 469 -5.41 -31.16 16.06
C TRP A 469 -5.87 -32.14 17.15
N LEU A 470 -5.66 -33.45 16.97
CA LEU A 470 -6.04 -34.44 17.97
C LEU A 470 -5.17 -34.29 19.23
N THR A 471 -3.86 -34.15 19.07
CA THR A 471 -2.94 -33.97 20.21
C THR A 471 -3.34 -32.75 21.04
N ASP A 472 -3.66 -31.64 20.39
CA ASP A 472 -4.12 -30.42 21.05
C ASP A 472 -5.47 -30.62 21.74
N THR A 473 -6.46 -31.16 21.02
CA THR A 473 -7.81 -31.42 21.54
C THR A 473 -7.80 -32.34 22.76
N LEU A 474 -6.93 -33.34 22.79
CA LEU A 474 -6.84 -34.29 23.92
C LEU A 474 -6.24 -33.66 25.19
N LYS A 475 -5.46 -32.57 25.08
CA LYS A 475 -4.89 -31.88 26.26
C LYS A 475 -5.95 -31.16 27.07
N ASP A 476 -6.98 -30.64 26.41
CA ASP A 476 -8.04 -29.84 27.03
C ASP A 476 -9.17 -30.69 27.63
N LEU A 477 -9.13 -32.02 27.46
CA LEU A 477 -10.17 -32.90 27.96
C LEU A 477 -9.93 -33.31 29.43
N PRO A 478 -11.01 -33.45 30.23
CA PRO A 478 -10.93 -34.14 31.51
C PRO A 478 -10.31 -35.53 31.38
N LEU A 479 -9.57 -35.96 32.41
CA LEU A 479 -8.79 -37.20 32.36
C LEU A 479 -9.64 -38.44 32.06
N HIS A 480 -10.84 -38.54 32.66
CA HIS A 480 -11.76 -39.66 32.43
C HIS A 480 -12.36 -39.65 31.01
N HIS A 481 -12.59 -38.48 30.40
CA HIS A 481 -12.98 -38.38 28.99
C HIS A 481 -11.82 -38.76 28.07
N ALA A 482 -10.62 -38.24 28.34
CA ALA A 482 -9.43 -38.50 27.54
C ALA A 482 -9.07 -40.00 27.48
N GLN A 483 -9.28 -40.75 28.57
CA GLN A 483 -9.06 -42.20 28.64
C GLN A 483 -9.93 -43.00 27.65
N ILE A 484 -11.12 -42.50 27.29
CA ILE A 484 -12.02 -43.15 26.34
C ILE A 484 -11.81 -42.58 24.92
N ILE A 485 -11.71 -41.26 24.80
CA ILE A 485 -11.61 -40.57 23.51
C ILE A 485 -10.28 -40.85 22.82
N ARG A 486 -9.15 -40.91 23.55
CA ARG A 486 -7.83 -41.17 22.96
C ARG A 486 -7.78 -42.53 22.25
N PRO A 487 -8.15 -43.67 22.88
CA PRO A 487 -8.17 -44.95 22.19
C PRO A 487 -9.11 -44.98 20.98
N PHE A 488 -10.27 -44.32 21.05
CA PHE A 488 -11.17 -44.21 19.91
C PHE A 488 -10.52 -43.45 18.74
N ALA A 489 -9.95 -42.28 19.03
CA ALA A 489 -9.35 -41.43 18.02
C ALA A 489 -8.11 -42.07 17.39
N GLU A 490 -7.24 -42.72 18.18
CA GLU A 490 -6.02 -43.37 17.69
C GLU A 490 -6.32 -44.66 16.92
N TRP A 491 -7.10 -45.57 17.50
CA TRP A 491 -7.30 -46.90 16.94
C TRP A 491 -8.52 -47.02 16.02
N GLY A 492 -9.58 -46.27 16.32
CA GLY A 492 -10.82 -46.26 15.54
C GLY A 492 -10.74 -45.34 14.33
N VAL A 493 -10.10 -44.16 14.47
CA VAL A 493 -10.07 -43.13 13.43
C VAL A 493 -8.71 -43.06 12.74
N LEU A 494 -7.64 -42.70 13.46
CA LEU A 494 -6.32 -42.44 12.89
C LEU A 494 -5.71 -43.65 12.17
N ARG A 495 -5.93 -44.87 12.66
CA ARG A 495 -5.48 -46.09 11.95
C ARG A 495 -6.04 -46.18 10.53
N SER A 496 -7.33 -45.88 10.36
CA SER A 496 -7.99 -45.90 9.05
C SER A 496 -7.56 -44.72 8.18
N ALA A 497 -7.34 -43.55 8.80
CA ALA A 497 -6.88 -42.34 8.14
C ALA A 497 -5.46 -42.51 7.59
N ARG A 498 -4.55 -43.12 8.38
CA ARG A 498 -3.18 -43.44 7.97
C ARG A 498 -3.15 -44.33 6.74
N ARG A 499 -3.88 -45.45 6.76
CA ARG A 499 -3.98 -46.37 5.60
C ARG A 499 -4.51 -45.66 4.34
N ARG A 500 -5.43 -44.70 4.47
CA ARG A 500 -5.93 -43.90 3.34
C ARG A 500 -4.88 -42.88 2.88
N ALA A 501 -4.15 -42.27 3.80
CA ALA A 501 -3.10 -41.29 3.51
C ALA A 501 -1.93 -41.93 2.78
N ASP A 502 -1.48 -43.13 3.21
CA ASP A 502 -0.42 -43.91 2.56
C ASP A 502 -0.77 -44.24 1.10
N LYS A 503 -2.07 -44.39 0.80
CA LYS A 503 -2.59 -44.62 -0.56
C LYS A 503 -2.86 -43.34 -1.34
N GLY A 504 -2.56 -42.16 -0.79
CA GLY A 504 -2.85 -40.86 -1.40
C GLY A 504 -4.33 -40.50 -1.47
N ARG A 505 -5.21 -41.21 -0.74
CA ARG A 505 -6.68 -41.06 -0.80
C ARG A 505 -7.26 -40.31 0.39
N TYR A 506 -6.45 -39.55 1.11
CA TYR A 506 -6.86 -38.83 2.31
C TYR A 506 -6.90 -37.31 2.09
N GLY A 507 -8.07 -36.83 1.70
CA GLY A 507 -8.33 -35.41 1.41
C GLY A 507 -9.00 -34.65 2.56
N LEU A 508 -9.22 -33.35 2.34
CA LEU A 508 -9.90 -32.44 3.28
C LEU A 508 -11.26 -32.97 3.76
N GLY A 509 -12.06 -33.53 2.85
CA GLY A 509 -13.38 -34.09 3.21
C GLY A 509 -13.30 -35.26 4.19
N SER A 510 -12.30 -36.14 4.01
CA SER A 510 -12.02 -37.23 4.94
C SER A 510 -11.61 -36.70 6.31
N ALA A 511 -10.66 -35.76 6.35
CA ALA A 511 -10.22 -35.14 7.60
C ALA A 511 -11.35 -34.42 8.35
N ASN A 512 -12.23 -33.71 7.64
CA ASN A 512 -13.39 -33.06 8.24
C ASN A 512 -14.40 -34.08 8.79
N SER A 513 -14.62 -35.19 8.11
CA SER A 513 -15.48 -36.27 8.60
C SER A 513 -14.90 -36.89 9.88
N ASP A 514 -13.61 -37.18 9.87
CA ASP A 514 -12.91 -37.79 11.00
C ASP A 514 -12.91 -36.85 12.22
N ARG A 515 -12.67 -35.55 12.02
CA ARG A 515 -12.81 -34.52 13.07
C ARG A 515 -14.23 -34.42 13.62
N ARG A 516 -15.25 -34.45 12.76
CA ARG A 516 -16.66 -34.42 13.19
C ARG A 516 -17.00 -35.63 14.04
N SER A 517 -16.53 -36.82 13.66
CA SER A 517 -16.76 -38.03 14.44
C SER A 517 -16.12 -37.96 15.84
N ILE A 518 -14.87 -37.49 15.92
CA ILE A 518 -14.18 -37.30 17.21
C ILE A 518 -14.87 -36.23 18.05
N ARG A 519 -15.26 -35.10 17.45
CA ARG A 519 -16.00 -34.04 18.16
C ARG A 519 -17.37 -34.50 18.66
N ALA A 520 -18.08 -35.31 17.89
CA ALA A 520 -19.36 -35.88 18.32
C ALA A 520 -19.17 -36.77 19.56
N ALA A 521 -18.12 -37.61 19.58
CA ALA A 521 -17.78 -38.40 20.77
C ALA A 521 -17.40 -37.51 21.96
N ILE A 522 -16.57 -36.48 21.77
CA ILE A 522 -16.21 -35.52 22.80
C ILE A 522 -17.44 -34.79 23.36
N LYS A 523 -18.41 -34.43 22.51
CA LYS A 523 -19.65 -33.78 22.95
C LYS A 523 -20.60 -34.76 23.67
N PHE A 524 -20.53 -36.04 23.34
CA PHE A 524 -21.35 -37.08 23.97
C PHE A 524 -20.91 -37.38 25.41
N MET A 525 -19.61 -37.36 25.70
CA MET A 525 -19.09 -37.68 27.03
C MET A 525 -19.61 -36.77 28.16
N PRO A 526 -19.61 -35.43 28.05
CA PRO A 526 -20.21 -34.55 29.06
C PRO A 526 -21.70 -34.79 29.24
N TRP A 527 -22.43 -35.11 28.17
CA TRP A 527 -23.87 -35.40 28.29
C TRP A 527 -24.13 -36.66 29.11
N LEU A 528 -23.26 -37.68 29.01
CA LEU A 528 -23.35 -38.86 29.87
C LEU A 528 -23.15 -38.49 31.34
N ASP A 529 -22.13 -37.68 31.64
CA ASP A 529 -21.87 -37.18 32.99
C ASP A 529 -23.06 -36.36 33.53
N ASP A 530 -23.59 -35.42 32.73
CA ASP A 530 -24.72 -34.56 33.10
C ASP A 530 -26.00 -35.35 33.41
N ASN A 531 -26.16 -36.53 32.79
CA ASN A 531 -27.29 -37.44 33.02
C ASN A 531 -26.96 -38.55 34.01
N SER A 532 -25.76 -38.52 34.62
CA SER A 532 -25.30 -39.53 35.58
C SER A 532 -25.30 -40.97 35.02
N ILE A 533 -25.05 -41.09 33.72
CA ILE A 533 -24.96 -42.37 32.99
C ILE A 533 -23.49 -42.67 32.74
N THR A 534 -22.99 -43.83 33.16
CA THR A 534 -21.65 -44.27 32.73
C THR A 534 -21.70 -44.81 31.31
N LEU A 535 -20.57 -44.80 30.58
CA LEU A 535 -20.53 -45.38 29.24
C LEU A 535 -20.90 -46.88 29.23
N CYS A 536 -20.53 -47.60 30.30
CA CYS A 536 -20.86 -49.01 30.48
C CYS A 536 -22.37 -49.23 30.63
N ASP A 537 -23.04 -48.34 31.37
CA ASP A 537 -24.46 -48.43 31.70
C ASP A 537 -25.37 -47.86 30.61
N LEU A 538 -24.80 -47.20 29.59
CA LEU A 538 -25.55 -46.66 28.46
C LEU A 538 -26.41 -47.76 27.81
N ASP A 539 -27.72 -47.54 27.77
CA ASP A 539 -28.69 -48.39 27.10
C ASP A 539 -29.22 -47.73 25.81
N GLN A 540 -30.14 -48.41 25.13
CA GLN A 540 -30.68 -47.92 23.87
C GLN A 540 -31.56 -46.68 24.07
N GLU A 541 -32.28 -46.59 25.19
CA GLU A 541 -33.17 -45.47 25.51
C GLU A 541 -32.37 -44.19 25.75
N GLY A 542 -31.32 -44.25 26.57
CA GLY A 542 -30.41 -43.13 26.79
C GLY A 542 -29.72 -42.68 25.50
N LEU A 543 -29.27 -43.62 24.66
CA LEU A 543 -28.70 -43.29 23.36
C LEU A 543 -29.70 -42.58 22.43
N ASP A 544 -30.94 -43.07 22.37
CA ASP A 544 -31.99 -42.48 21.53
C ASP A 544 -32.43 -41.10 22.04
N LEU A 545 -32.41 -40.86 23.35
CA LEU A 545 -32.65 -39.54 23.93
C LEU A 545 -31.60 -38.52 23.46
N TRP A 546 -30.31 -38.88 23.49
CA TRP A 546 -29.26 -38.01 22.96
C TRP A 546 -29.42 -37.75 21.46
N LEU A 547 -29.79 -38.77 20.69
CA LEU A 547 -29.99 -38.64 19.25
C LEU A 547 -31.19 -37.76 18.88
N THR A 548 -32.20 -37.71 19.75
CA THR A 548 -33.39 -36.85 19.58
C THR A 548 -33.03 -35.38 19.76
N THR A 549 -32.17 -35.06 20.74
CA THR A 549 -31.67 -33.70 20.97
C THR A 549 -30.55 -33.29 20.00
N ASN A 550 -29.85 -34.26 19.38
CA ASN A 550 -28.72 -34.03 18.46
C ASN A 550 -28.90 -34.73 17.10
N PRO A 551 -29.98 -34.47 16.34
CA PRO A 551 -30.35 -35.27 15.17
C PRO A 551 -29.31 -35.23 14.03
N THR A 552 -28.60 -34.11 13.88
CA THR A 552 -27.57 -33.93 12.85
C THR A 552 -26.29 -34.71 13.14
N GLN A 553 -26.03 -35.08 14.39
CA GLN A 553 -24.81 -35.77 14.81
C GLN A 553 -24.94 -37.30 14.79
N ARG A 554 -26.11 -37.84 14.44
CA ARG A 554 -26.35 -39.30 14.35
C ARG A 554 -25.30 -40.02 13.51
N ARG A 555 -24.92 -39.46 12.35
CA ARG A 555 -23.90 -40.05 11.47
C ARG A 555 -22.49 -39.94 12.05
N ASP A 556 -22.20 -38.82 12.70
CA ASP A 556 -20.87 -38.50 13.21
C ASP A 556 -20.56 -39.35 14.46
N LEU A 557 -21.56 -39.59 15.34
CA LEU A 557 -21.42 -40.43 16.54
C LEU A 557 -21.42 -41.95 16.22
N ALA A 558 -21.98 -42.38 15.09
CA ALA A 558 -22.12 -43.80 14.75
C ALA A 558 -20.80 -44.58 14.75
N ALA A 559 -19.68 -43.96 14.38
CA ALA A 559 -18.39 -44.63 14.42
C ALA A 559 -17.89 -44.87 15.84
N PHE A 560 -18.14 -43.93 16.76
CA PHE A 560 -17.80 -44.06 18.18
C PHE A 560 -18.59 -45.18 18.85
N ILE A 561 -19.92 -45.20 18.69
CA ILE A 561 -20.77 -46.25 19.29
C ILE A 561 -20.39 -47.64 18.76
N ARG A 562 -20.21 -47.79 17.44
CA ARG A 562 -19.75 -49.08 16.87
C ARG A 562 -18.42 -49.52 17.46
N TRP A 563 -17.49 -48.59 17.64
CA TRP A 563 -16.18 -48.87 18.24
C TRP A 563 -16.31 -49.25 19.73
N ALA A 564 -17.11 -48.52 20.50
CA ALA A 564 -17.34 -48.76 21.93
C ALA A 564 -18.00 -50.13 22.17
N VAL A 565 -19.03 -50.47 21.39
CA VAL A 565 -19.68 -51.79 21.42
C VAL A 565 -18.71 -52.90 21.05
N ALA A 566 -17.93 -52.73 19.97
CA ALA A 566 -16.93 -53.72 19.55
C ALA A 566 -15.83 -53.93 20.60
N ARG A 567 -15.55 -52.92 21.44
CA ARG A 567 -14.60 -52.99 22.55
C ARG A 567 -15.24 -53.33 23.89
N ARG A 568 -16.55 -53.61 23.92
CA ARG A 568 -17.33 -53.93 25.13
C ARG A 568 -17.25 -52.85 26.21
N LEU A 569 -17.22 -51.58 25.79
CA LEU A 569 -17.21 -50.42 26.69
C LEU A 569 -18.62 -49.91 27.03
N THR A 570 -19.65 -50.48 26.42
CA THR A 570 -21.07 -50.13 26.54
C THR A 570 -21.92 -51.37 26.29
N ASN A 571 -23.20 -51.33 26.66
CA ASN A 571 -24.18 -52.37 26.32
C ASN A 571 -24.35 -52.51 24.80
N LYS A 572 -25.11 -53.52 24.35
CA LYS A 572 -25.41 -53.72 22.93
C LYS A 572 -26.41 -52.68 22.43
N VAL A 573 -25.92 -51.47 22.18
CA VAL A 573 -26.69 -50.36 21.60
C VAL A 573 -26.37 -50.17 20.12
N ALA A 574 -27.31 -49.64 19.35
CA ALA A 574 -27.17 -49.48 17.91
C ALA A 574 -27.69 -48.14 17.41
N ILE A 575 -26.87 -47.44 16.61
CA ILE A 575 -27.32 -46.31 15.81
C ILE A 575 -27.76 -46.81 14.44
N LYS A 576 -29.07 -46.77 14.19
CA LYS A 576 -29.62 -46.96 12.83
C LYS A 576 -29.28 -45.73 11.98
N THR A 577 -28.20 -45.80 11.22
CA THR A 577 -27.88 -44.77 10.24
C THR A 577 -28.81 -44.92 9.04
N LYS A 578 -29.62 -43.90 8.73
CA LYS A 578 -30.35 -43.84 7.46
C LYS A 578 -29.34 -43.98 6.31
N LYS A 579 -29.51 -45.02 5.47
CA LYS A 579 -28.79 -45.15 4.20
C LYS A 579 -28.97 -43.84 3.42
N ALA A 580 -27.97 -43.44 2.63
CA ALA A 580 -28.16 -42.31 1.73
C ALA A 580 -29.40 -42.59 0.87
N GLY A 581 -30.31 -41.62 0.78
CA GLY A 581 -31.48 -41.75 -0.09
C GLY A 581 -31.02 -41.94 -1.54
N LEU A 582 -31.91 -42.50 -2.35
CA LEU A 582 -31.69 -42.59 -3.78
C LEU A 582 -31.52 -41.17 -4.37
N PRO A 583 -30.75 -41.03 -5.47
CA PRO A 583 -30.64 -39.76 -6.18
C PRO A 583 -32.03 -39.20 -6.49
N SER A 584 -32.26 -37.91 -6.23
CA SER A 584 -33.60 -37.31 -6.40
C SER A 584 -33.61 -36.02 -7.22
N GLN A 585 -32.44 -35.50 -7.59
CA GLN A 585 -32.30 -34.29 -8.39
C GLN A 585 -31.89 -34.69 -9.80
N PHE A 586 -32.78 -34.44 -10.76
CA PHE A 586 -32.58 -34.71 -12.18
C PHE A 586 -32.93 -33.47 -13.00
N LEU A 587 -32.33 -33.38 -14.18
CA LEU A 587 -32.80 -32.56 -15.29
C LEU A 587 -33.63 -33.43 -16.22
N ASP A 588 -34.44 -32.77 -17.05
CA ASP A 588 -34.95 -33.38 -18.27
C ASP A 588 -33.81 -33.71 -19.24
N THR A 589 -33.98 -34.75 -20.06
CA THR A 589 -32.98 -35.21 -21.03
C THR A 589 -32.71 -34.14 -22.10
N ASP A 590 -33.73 -33.38 -22.52
CA ASP A 590 -33.55 -32.28 -23.47
C ASP A 590 -32.79 -31.12 -22.84
N ASP A 591 -33.04 -30.82 -21.56
CA ASP A 591 -32.29 -29.81 -20.80
C ASP A 591 -30.81 -30.21 -20.66
N LEU A 592 -30.52 -31.49 -20.39
CA LEU A 592 -29.16 -32.01 -20.34
C LEU A 592 -28.45 -31.85 -21.68
N ASN A 593 -29.13 -32.22 -22.78
CA ASN A 593 -28.62 -32.10 -24.14
C ASN A 593 -28.37 -30.64 -24.53
N GLN A 594 -29.27 -29.72 -24.15
CA GLN A 594 -29.11 -28.30 -24.36
C GLN A 594 -27.89 -27.75 -23.59
N GLN A 595 -27.70 -28.17 -22.34
CA GLN A 595 -26.52 -27.81 -21.54
C GLN A 595 -25.22 -28.31 -22.18
N LEU A 596 -25.19 -29.55 -22.65
CA LEU A 596 -24.04 -30.11 -23.35
C LEU A 596 -23.72 -29.30 -24.63
N ARG A 597 -24.72 -28.99 -25.45
CA ARG A 597 -24.55 -28.16 -26.66
C ARG A 597 -24.00 -26.78 -26.32
N ARG A 598 -24.49 -26.14 -25.25
CA ARG A 598 -23.95 -24.87 -24.75
C ARG A 598 -22.49 -25.02 -24.33
N CYS A 599 -22.15 -26.03 -23.54
CA CYS A 599 -20.77 -26.28 -23.12
C CYS A 599 -19.81 -26.47 -24.31
N LEU A 600 -20.24 -27.18 -25.37
CA LEU A 600 -19.38 -27.43 -26.53
C LEU A 600 -19.26 -26.21 -27.46
N ASN A 601 -20.31 -25.40 -27.63
CA ASN A 601 -20.39 -24.42 -28.72
C ASN A 601 -20.49 -22.95 -28.30
N ASP A 602 -20.89 -22.64 -27.06
CA ASP A 602 -21.10 -21.26 -26.60
C ASP A 602 -19.77 -20.63 -26.13
N ASP A 603 -19.17 -19.80 -26.97
CA ASP A 603 -17.92 -19.08 -26.67
C ASP A 603 -18.10 -17.94 -25.64
N THR A 604 -19.34 -17.60 -25.24
CA THR A 604 -19.59 -16.66 -24.13
C THR A 604 -19.40 -17.32 -22.77
N LEU A 605 -19.50 -18.65 -22.69
CA LEU A 605 -19.20 -19.41 -21.48
C LEU A 605 -17.69 -19.50 -21.25
N PRO A 606 -17.21 -19.31 -20.02
CA PRO A 606 -15.80 -19.50 -19.71
C PRO A 606 -15.31 -20.92 -20.04
N LEU A 607 -14.08 -21.02 -20.57
CA LEU A 607 -13.48 -22.29 -20.99
C LEU A 607 -13.54 -23.39 -19.92
N GLU A 608 -13.23 -23.05 -18.67
CA GLU A 608 -13.31 -23.99 -17.55
C GLU A 608 -14.73 -24.53 -17.34
N ALA A 609 -15.74 -23.66 -17.36
CA ALA A 609 -17.13 -24.06 -17.17
C ALA A 609 -17.60 -24.98 -18.31
N ARG A 610 -17.15 -24.70 -19.54
CA ARG A 610 -17.43 -25.51 -20.73
C ARG A 610 -16.88 -26.93 -20.60
N ILE A 611 -15.61 -27.07 -20.23
CA ILE A 611 -14.97 -28.39 -20.09
C ILE A 611 -15.61 -29.17 -18.94
N ILE A 612 -15.77 -28.57 -17.77
CA ILE A 612 -16.35 -29.24 -16.60
C ILE A 612 -17.79 -29.66 -16.88
N GLY A 613 -18.60 -28.77 -17.46
CA GLY A 613 -19.99 -29.07 -17.82
C GLY A 613 -20.08 -30.20 -18.85
N ALA A 614 -19.27 -30.16 -19.91
CA ALA A 614 -19.26 -31.22 -20.92
C ALA A 614 -18.84 -32.58 -20.35
N LEU A 615 -17.81 -32.62 -19.50
CA LEU A 615 -17.36 -33.86 -18.85
C LEU A 615 -18.40 -34.41 -17.86
N THR A 616 -19.12 -33.53 -17.15
CA THR A 616 -20.24 -33.95 -16.29
C THR A 616 -21.41 -34.48 -17.10
N SER A 617 -21.79 -33.82 -18.20
CA SER A 617 -22.95 -34.22 -19.02
C SER A 617 -22.70 -35.46 -19.88
N LEU A 618 -21.46 -35.70 -20.35
CA LEU A 618 -21.13 -36.85 -21.21
C LEU A 618 -20.80 -38.11 -20.42
N TYR A 619 -19.99 -37.96 -19.36
CA TYR A 619 -19.39 -39.10 -18.66
C TYR A 619 -19.86 -39.21 -17.22
N ALA A 620 -20.94 -38.50 -16.87
CA ALA A 620 -21.47 -38.40 -15.52
C ALA A 620 -20.38 -38.22 -14.45
N LEU A 621 -19.33 -37.43 -14.75
CA LEU A 621 -18.20 -37.27 -13.83
C LEU A 621 -18.51 -36.27 -12.72
N PRO A 622 -18.11 -36.56 -11.47
CA PRO A 622 -18.37 -35.63 -10.38
C PRO A 622 -17.33 -34.52 -10.43
N THR A 623 -17.72 -33.29 -10.11
CA THR A 623 -16.82 -32.13 -10.11
C THR A 623 -15.54 -32.40 -9.33
N THR A 624 -15.61 -33.11 -8.19
CA THR A 624 -14.42 -33.48 -7.41
C THR A 624 -13.40 -34.29 -8.21
N ARG A 625 -13.84 -35.24 -9.03
CA ARG A 625 -12.92 -36.04 -9.86
C ARG A 625 -12.45 -35.30 -11.11
N ILE A 626 -13.30 -34.48 -11.73
CA ILE A 626 -12.88 -33.67 -12.88
C ILE A 626 -11.71 -32.75 -12.48
N LEU A 627 -11.79 -32.14 -11.30
CA LEU A 627 -10.75 -31.25 -10.81
C LEU A 627 -9.44 -31.98 -10.45
N GLU A 628 -9.50 -33.27 -10.15
CA GLU A 628 -8.33 -34.12 -9.89
C GLU A 628 -7.64 -34.61 -11.18
N LEU A 629 -8.21 -34.37 -12.37
CA LEU A 629 -7.58 -34.73 -13.64
C LEU A 629 -6.30 -33.94 -13.86
N THR A 630 -5.29 -34.64 -14.35
CA THR A 630 -3.98 -34.10 -14.71
C THR A 630 -3.79 -34.09 -16.22
N THR A 631 -2.89 -33.23 -16.71
CA THR A 631 -2.71 -32.94 -18.14
C THR A 631 -2.18 -34.14 -18.93
N ASP A 632 -1.42 -35.04 -18.29
CA ASP A 632 -0.92 -36.30 -18.85
C ASP A 632 -2.02 -37.34 -19.15
N ARG A 633 -3.22 -37.15 -18.58
CA ARG A 633 -4.34 -38.04 -18.83
C ARG A 633 -5.03 -37.76 -20.17
N PHE A 634 -4.65 -36.68 -20.85
CA PHE A 634 -5.13 -36.36 -22.20
C PHE A 634 -4.03 -36.68 -23.22
N HIS A 635 -4.41 -37.38 -24.29
CA HIS A 635 -3.51 -37.65 -25.41
C HIS A 635 -4.31 -37.72 -26.72
N ARG A 636 -3.58 -37.56 -27.84
CA ARG A 636 -4.09 -37.85 -29.19
C ARG A 636 -3.52 -39.14 -29.70
N ASP A 637 -4.34 -39.84 -30.48
CA ASP A 637 -3.92 -40.96 -31.30
C ASP A 637 -4.53 -40.78 -32.70
N GLY A 638 -3.71 -40.39 -33.67
CA GLY A 638 -4.17 -39.94 -34.98
C GLY A 638 -5.11 -38.72 -34.90
N ASP A 639 -6.28 -38.83 -35.53
CA ASP A 639 -7.33 -37.80 -35.51
C ASP A 639 -8.18 -37.85 -34.23
N ASP A 640 -8.11 -38.95 -33.47
CA ASP A 640 -8.88 -39.17 -32.27
C ASP A 640 -8.16 -38.62 -31.03
N ALA A 641 -8.97 -38.20 -30.05
CA ALA A 641 -8.48 -37.66 -28.80
C ALA A 641 -9.08 -38.42 -27.62
N TYR A 642 -8.25 -38.78 -26.66
CA TYR A 642 -8.63 -39.63 -25.54
C TYR A 642 -8.36 -38.95 -24.20
N LEU A 643 -9.26 -39.16 -23.26
CA LEU A 643 -9.07 -38.79 -21.85
C LEU A 643 -9.12 -40.04 -20.99
N THR A 644 -8.06 -40.31 -20.24
CA THR A 644 -8.03 -41.45 -19.33
C THR A 644 -8.86 -41.16 -18.09
N ILE A 645 -10.02 -41.80 -17.94
CA ILE A 645 -10.87 -41.71 -16.75
C ILE A 645 -10.65 -42.97 -15.90
N GLY A 646 -10.30 -42.80 -14.62
CA GLY A 646 -9.99 -43.95 -13.76
C GLY A 646 -8.77 -44.73 -14.25
N LYS A 647 -8.98 -45.82 -14.98
CA LYS A 647 -7.93 -46.64 -15.59
C LYS A 647 -8.04 -46.75 -17.12
N HIS A 648 -9.13 -46.26 -17.72
CA HIS A 648 -9.45 -46.52 -19.12
C HIS A 648 -9.43 -45.22 -19.95
N PRO A 649 -8.81 -45.20 -21.13
CA PRO A 649 -8.94 -44.10 -22.08
C PRO A 649 -10.36 -44.09 -22.66
N VAL A 650 -11.01 -42.92 -22.65
CA VAL A 650 -12.31 -42.72 -23.33
C VAL A 650 -12.16 -41.76 -24.49
N LEU A 651 -12.79 -42.07 -25.61
CA LEU A 651 -12.83 -41.22 -26.79
C LEU A 651 -13.61 -39.93 -26.49
N LEU A 652 -13.02 -38.78 -26.85
CA LEU A 652 -13.62 -37.47 -26.67
C LEU A 652 -14.26 -36.97 -27.97
N PRO A 653 -15.40 -36.25 -27.88
CA PRO A 653 -15.89 -35.46 -29.00
C PRO A 653 -14.82 -34.45 -29.47
N PRO A 654 -14.62 -34.25 -30.79
CA PRO A 654 -13.56 -33.37 -31.30
C PRO A 654 -13.60 -31.95 -30.73
N ARG A 655 -14.79 -31.40 -30.52
CA ARG A 655 -14.97 -30.08 -29.89
C ARG A 655 -14.45 -30.03 -28.47
N LEU A 656 -14.68 -31.07 -27.67
CA LEU A 656 -14.20 -31.13 -26.29
C LEU A 656 -12.68 -31.30 -26.23
N ALA A 657 -12.11 -32.09 -27.15
CA ALA A 657 -10.66 -32.23 -27.28
C ALA A 657 -9.98 -30.88 -27.51
N VAL A 658 -10.48 -30.07 -28.44
CA VAL A 658 -9.96 -28.71 -28.71
C VAL A 658 -10.07 -27.80 -27.48
N LEU A 659 -11.16 -27.90 -26.70
CA LEU A 659 -11.28 -27.13 -25.46
C LEU A 659 -10.24 -27.54 -24.41
N ILE A 660 -10.01 -28.84 -24.24
CA ILE A 660 -8.98 -29.37 -23.32
C ILE A 660 -7.58 -28.96 -23.78
N GLU A 661 -7.26 -29.04 -25.07
CA GLU A 661 -6.00 -28.56 -25.64
C GLU A 661 -5.77 -27.07 -25.37
N ARG A 662 -6.80 -26.24 -25.57
CA ARG A 662 -6.73 -24.80 -25.23
C ARG A 662 -6.46 -24.59 -23.75
N GLN A 663 -7.09 -25.38 -22.87
CA GLN A 663 -6.87 -25.30 -21.43
C GLN A 663 -5.45 -25.74 -21.03
N ILE A 664 -4.88 -26.76 -21.70
CA ILE A 664 -3.49 -27.21 -21.47
C ILE A 664 -2.51 -26.16 -21.98
N ALA A 665 -2.73 -25.60 -23.17
CA ALA A 665 -1.86 -24.60 -23.77
C ALA A 665 -1.89 -23.25 -23.04
N SER A 666 -3.03 -22.88 -22.45
CA SER A 666 -3.23 -21.59 -21.77
C SER A 666 -4.06 -21.74 -20.48
N PRO A 667 -3.50 -22.40 -19.44
CA PRO A 667 -4.25 -22.67 -18.22
C PRO A 667 -4.57 -21.38 -17.47
N ILE A 668 -5.84 -21.25 -17.04
CA ILE A 668 -6.26 -20.17 -16.14
C ILE A 668 -5.59 -20.40 -14.78
N ARG A 669 -4.52 -19.63 -14.51
CA ARG A 669 -3.78 -19.70 -13.24
C ARG A 669 -4.38 -18.75 -12.23
N THR A 670 -4.78 -19.31 -11.09
CA THR A 670 -5.18 -18.53 -9.92
C THR A 670 -3.98 -18.24 -9.01
N SER A 671 -2.97 -19.12 -8.99
CA SER A 671 -1.77 -18.94 -8.16
C SER A 671 -0.71 -18.02 -8.76
N VAL A 672 0.13 -17.44 -7.89
CA VAL A 672 1.35 -16.69 -8.25
C VAL A 672 2.51 -17.60 -8.65
N LEU A 673 2.53 -18.84 -8.18
CA LEU A 673 3.53 -19.84 -8.57
C LEU A 673 3.11 -20.62 -9.81
N LYS A 674 4.11 -21.11 -10.55
CA LYS A 674 3.95 -22.26 -11.46
C LYS A 674 4.13 -23.56 -10.65
N GLN A 675 3.62 -24.68 -11.15
CA GLN A 675 4.15 -25.96 -10.67
C GLN A 675 5.60 -26.09 -11.19
N PRO A 676 6.58 -26.41 -10.34
CA PRO A 676 7.99 -26.33 -10.71
C PRO A 676 8.68 -27.67 -10.98
N HIS A 677 7.95 -28.79 -10.99
CA HIS A 677 8.54 -30.09 -11.28
C HIS A 677 7.94 -30.67 -12.56
N SER A 678 8.80 -30.94 -13.55
CA SER A 678 8.48 -31.64 -14.79
C SER A 678 7.99 -33.06 -14.58
N ASP A 679 8.38 -33.67 -13.46
CA ASP A 679 8.20 -35.11 -13.22
C ASP A 679 6.80 -35.44 -12.66
N ILE A 680 6.03 -34.41 -12.27
CA ILE A 680 4.66 -34.58 -11.78
C ILE A 680 3.72 -33.88 -12.76
N PRO A 681 2.77 -34.62 -13.35
CA PRO A 681 1.78 -34.02 -14.23
C PRO A 681 0.98 -32.91 -13.55
N SER A 682 0.85 -31.78 -14.23
CA SER A 682 0.04 -30.67 -13.75
C SER A 682 -1.44 -31.01 -13.72
N PHE A 683 -2.17 -30.45 -12.75
CA PHE A 683 -3.63 -30.51 -12.79
C PHE A 683 -4.15 -29.77 -14.01
N LEU A 684 -5.16 -30.33 -14.68
CA LEU A 684 -5.88 -29.67 -15.76
C LEU A 684 -6.53 -28.36 -15.27
N PHE A 685 -6.96 -28.34 -14.00
CA PHE A 685 -7.53 -27.19 -13.31
C PHE A 685 -6.76 -26.88 -12.00
N PRO A 686 -5.62 -26.19 -12.08
CA PRO A 686 -4.78 -25.93 -10.91
C PRO A 686 -5.40 -24.90 -9.95
N GLY A 687 -5.28 -25.17 -8.66
CA GLY A 687 -5.73 -24.32 -7.55
C GLY A 687 -4.66 -23.35 -7.04
N GLN A 688 -4.83 -22.90 -5.79
CA GLN A 688 -3.87 -22.05 -5.08
C GLN A 688 -3.38 -22.75 -3.82
N PRO A 689 -2.10 -23.15 -3.70
CA PRO A 689 -1.05 -23.10 -4.72
C PRO A 689 -1.31 -24.09 -5.87
N PRO A 690 -0.56 -24.05 -6.99
CA PRO A 690 -0.90 -24.83 -8.19
C PRO A 690 -0.65 -26.33 -8.01
N SER A 691 -0.01 -26.73 -6.91
CA SER A 691 0.23 -28.14 -6.52
C SER A 691 -1.03 -28.87 -6.03
N ARG A 692 -2.18 -28.21 -5.97
CA ARG A 692 -3.47 -28.83 -5.65
C ARG A 692 -4.52 -28.50 -6.71
N PRO A 693 -5.58 -29.32 -6.83
CA PRO A 693 -6.68 -29.00 -7.73
C PRO A 693 -7.44 -27.77 -7.25
N ARG A 694 -8.22 -27.15 -8.14
CA ARG A 694 -9.22 -26.13 -7.77
C ARG A 694 -10.14 -26.66 -6.65
N SER A 695 -10.59 -25.75 -5.80
CA SER A 695 -11.57 -26.06 -4.76
C SER A 695 -12.91 -26.48 -5.38
N ALA A 696 -13.33 -27.72 -5.15
CA ALA A 696 -14.62 -28.23 -5.62
C ALA A 696 -15.80 -27.40 -5.12
N HIS A 697 -15.75 -26.88 -3.90
CA HIS A 697 -16.79 -26.00 -3.35
C HIS A 697 -16.91 -24.70 -4.17
N THR A 698 -15.78 -24.04 -4.42
CA THR A 698 -15.73 -22.79 -5.20
C THR A 698 -16.15 -23.02 -6.65
N VAL A 699 -15.71 -24.13 -7.25
CA VAL A 699 -16.09 -24.50 -8.61
C VAL A 699 -17.57 -24.83 -8.71
N THR A 700 -18.16 -25.51 -7.73
CA THR A 700 -19.60 -25.79 -7.73
C THR A 700 -20.42 -24.49 -7.72
N ALA A 701 -20.03 -23.51 -6.90
CA ALA A 701 -20.65 -22.19 -6.88
C ALA A 701 -20.45 -21.43 -8.22
N TYR A 702 -19.25 -21.54 -8.80
CA TYR A 702 -18.91 -20.98 -10.10
C TYR A 702 -19.76 -21.56 -11.23
N MET A 703 -19.91 -22.89 -11.31
CA MET A 703 -20.76 -23.57 -12.29
C MET A 703 -22.24 -23.14 -12.17
N ARG A 704 -22.76 -23.07 -10.94
CA ARG A 704 -24.13 -22.59 -10.68
C ARG A 704 -24.36 -21.16 -11.18
N LYS A 705 -23.37 -20.26 -11.00
CA LYS A 705 -23.45 -18.88 -11.52
C LYS A 705 -23.61 -18.83 -13.05
N HIS A 706 -23.12 -19.84 -13.76
CA HIS A 706 -23.25 -19.96 -15.22
C HIS A 706 -24.46 -20.79 -15.67
N GLY A 707 -25.37 -21.14 -14.75
CA GLY A 707 -26.56 -21.92 -15.05
C GLY A 707 -26.26 -23.39 -15.37
N LEU A 708 -25.20 -23.95 -14.78
CA LEU A 708 -24.78 -25.34 -14.98
C LEU A 708 -24.93 -26.12 -13.65
N PRO A 709 -26.08 -26.79 -13.40
CA PRO A 709 -26.34 -27.52 -12.17
C PRO A 709 -25.63 -28.88 -12.17
N GLY A 710 -24.47 -28.95 -11.50
CA GLY A 710 -23.61 -30.15 -11.56
C GLY A 710 -24.20 -31.44 -10.99
N ILE A 711 -25.08 -31.40 -9.97
CA ILE A 711 -25.67 -32.62 -9.38
C ILE A 711 -26.77 -33.17 -10.31
N SER A 712 -27.73 -32.34 -10.70
CA SER A 712 -28.83 -32.76 -11.57
C SER A 712 -28.32 -33.25 -12.92
N ALA A 713 -27.39 -32.52 -13.55
CA ALA A 713 -26.80 -32.93 -14.82
C ALA A 713 -26.04 -34.26 -14.72
N ARG A 714 -25.26 -34.46 -13.66
CA ARG A 714 -24.57 -35.74 -13.41
C ARG A 714 -25.55 -36.89 -13.27
N ASN A 715 -26.61 -36.71 -12.47
CA ASN A 715 -27.58 -37.76 -12.19
C ASN A 715 -28.34 -38.15 -13.46
N THR A 716 -28.80 -37.18 -14.25
CA THR A 716 -29.42 -37.45 -15.56
C THR A 716 -28.44 -38.12 -16.51
N ALA A 717 -27.19 -37.63 -16.63
CA ALA A 717 -26.18 -38.28 -17.49
C ALA A 717 -25.88 -39.73 -17.06
N MET A 718 -25.88 -40.02 -15.76
CA MET A 718 -25.72 -41.39 -15.24
C MET A 718 -26.92 -42.26 -15.60
N TRP A 719 -28.12 -41.69 -15.50
CA TRP A 719 -29.38 -42.37 -15.80
C TRP A 719 -29.47 -42.76 -17.28
N GLU A 720 -29.19 -41.82 -18.17
CA GLU A 720 -29.12 -42.06 -19.62
C GLU A 720 -28.07 -43.16 -19.91
N ALA A 721 -26.85 -43.01 -19.37
CA ALA A 721 -25.78 -43.96 -19.62
C ALA A 721 -26.09 -45.38 -19.11
N ILE A 722 -26.73 -45.53 -17.95
CA ILE A 722 -27.05 -46.87 -17.39
C ILE A 722 -28.25 -47.52 -18.10
N THR A 723 -29.06 -46.72 -18.79
CA THR A 723 -30.17 -47.20 -19.63
C THR A 723 -29.63 -47.73 -20.96
N ASP A 724 -28.62 -47.07 -21.51
CA ASP A 724 -28.05 -47.43 -22.82
C ASP A 724 -26.89 -48.44 -22.74
N LEU A 725 -26.19 -48.53 -21.61
CA LEU A 725 -24.97 -49.32 -21.48
C LEU A 725 -25.01 -50.27 -20.27
N PRO A 726 -24.42 -51.48 -20.39
CA PRO A 726 -24.30 -52.38 -19.25
C PRO A 726 -23.52 -51.74 -18.08
N PRO A 727 -23.88 -52.04 -16.81
CA PRO A 727 -23.27 -51.38 -15.64
C PRO A 727 -21.76 -51.53 -15.53
N ILE A 728 -21.20 -52.65 -16.00
CA ILE A 728 -19.75 -52.87 -16.01
C ILE A 728 -19.04 -51.94 -17.01
N VAL A 729 -19.64 -51.68 -18.16
CA VAL A 729 -19.11 -50.75 -19.18
C VAL A 729 -19.14 -49.32 -18.65
N VAL A 730 -20.25 -48.90 -18.04
CA VAL A 730 -20.36 -47.58 -17.38
C VAL A 730 -19.33 -47.45 -16.24
N SER A 731 -19.13 -48.52 -15.46
CA SER A 731 -18.11 -48.55 -14.42
C SER A 731 -16.71 -48.24 -14.96
N ASP A 732 -16.31 -48.90 -16.06
CA ASP A 732 -14.99 -48.75 -16.64
C ASP A 732 -14.82 -47.40 -17.35
N LEU A 733 -15.78 -46.99 -18.18
CA LEU A 733 -15.74 -45.73 -18.92
C LEU A 733 -15.77 -44.51 -17.99
N PHE A 734 -16.62 -44.52 -16.96
CA PHE A 734 -16.82 -43.36 -16.07
C PHE A 734 -15.94 -43.44 -14.81
N GLY A 735 -15.17 -44.52 -14.67
CA GLY A 735 -14.26 -44.77 -13.54
C GLY A 735 -14.99 -44.97 -12.20
N LEU A 736 -16.20 -45.49 -12.20
CA LEU A 736 -16.99 -45.74 -10.99
C LEU A 736 -16.59 -47.07 -10.36
N HIS A 737 -17.02 -47.31 -9.13
CA HIS A 737 -16.91 -48.65 -8.56
C HIS A 737 -18.02 -49.53 -9.16
N PRO A 738 -17.76 -50.80 -9.52
CA PRO A 738 -18.79 -51.68 -10.10
C PRO A 738 -20.08 -51.72 -9.29
N HIS A 739 -20.00 -51.92 -7.96
CA HIS A 739 -21.18 -51.84 -7.09
C HIS A 739 -21.98 -50.53 -7.18
N THR A 740 -21.33 -49.39 -7.44
CA THR A 740 -22.03 -48.12 -7.63
C THR A 740 -22.81 -48.12 -8.94
N ALA A 741 -22.22 -48.61 -10.04
CA ALA A 741 -22.91 -48.72 -11.32
C ALA A 741 -24.10 -49.69 -11.24
N TYR A 742 -23.92 -50.85 -10.59
CA TYR A 742 -25.02 -51.79 -10.34
C TYR A 742 -26.14 -51.18 -9.49
N ALA A 743 -25.82 -50.38 -8.47
CA ALA A 743 -26.84 -49.71 -7.67
C ALA A 743 -27.65 -48.69 -8.49
N TRP A 744 -27.02 -47.99 -9.44
CA TRP A 744 -27.72 -47.11 -10.38
C TRP A 744 -28.61 -47.90 -11.35
N ALA A 745 -28.16 -49.06 -11.83
CA ALA A 745 -28.95 -49.92 -12.71
C ALA A 745 -30.19 -50.49 -12.00
N GLN A 746 -30.02 -50.97 -10.76
CA GLN A 746 -31.15 -51.40 -9.93
C GLN A 746 -32.14 -50.27 -9.66
N TYR A 747 -31.63 -49.06 -9.43
CA TYR A 747 -32.49 -47.90 -9.25
C TYR A 747 -33.29 -47.57 -10.52
N ALA A 748 -32.65 -47.62 -11.69
CA ALA A 748 -33.33 -47.42 -12.97
C ALA A 748 -34.41 -48.48 -13.24
N GLN A 749 -34.11 -49.75 -12.99
CA GLN A 749 -35.06 -50.86 -13.16
C GLN A 749 -36.27 -50.75 -12.21
N ASN A 750 -36.04 -50.46 -10.93
CA ASN A 750 -37.12 -50.34 -9.94
C ASN A 750 -38.06 -49.17 -10.26
N SER A 751 -37.52 -48.04 -10.72
CA SER A 751 -38.34 -46.90 -11.14
C SER A 751 -39.16 -47.20 -12.40
N TRP A 752 -38.64 -48.03 -13.31
CA TRP A 752 -39.36 -48.46 -14.51
C TRP A 752 -40.48 -49.45 -14.16
N ALA A 753 -40.24 -50.33 -13.20
CA ALA A 753 -41.26 -51.24 -12.66
C ALA A 753 -42.38 -50.47 -11.93
N GLU A 754 -42.04 -49.48 -11.10
CA GLU A 754 -43.03 -48.60 -10.45
C GLU A 754 -43.83 -47.78 -11.47
N TYR A 755 -43.21 -47.31 -12.56
CA TYR A 755 -43.91 -46.65 -13.66
C TYR A 755 -44.87 -47.60 -14.39
N LEU A 756 -44.44 -48.82 -14.72
CA LEU A 756 -45.29 -49.83 -15.34
C LEU A 756 -46.47 -50.25 -14.46
N GLU A 757 -46.25 -50.43 -13.16
CA GLU A 757 -47.32 -50.71 -12.20
C GLU A 757 -48.30 -49.54 -12.09
N ALA A 758 -47.82 -48.29 -12.11
CA ALA A 758 -48.69 -47.12 -12.11
C ALA A 758 -49.52 -46.98 -13.39
N VAL A 759 -48.97 -47.39 -14.54
CA VAL A 759 -49.69 -47.42 -15.83
C VAL A 759 -50.68 -48.58 -15.88
N GLN A 760 -50.34 -49.76 -15.36
CA GLN A 760 -51.23 -50.94 -15.34
C GLN A 760 -52.38 -50.85 -14.32
N ASN A 761 -52.23 -50.04 -13.27
CA ASN A 761 -53.30 -49.79 -12.29
C ASN A 761 -54.17 -48.56 -12.65
N ALA A 762 -53.87 -47.88 -13.76
CA ALA A 762 -54.64 -46.76 -14.28
C ALA A 762 -55.62 -47.15 -15.41
N ASP A 763 -55.56 -48.41 -15.85
CA ASP A 763 -56.58 -49.12 -16.65
C ASP A 763 -57.44 -49.99 -15.72
#